data_AF-A0A355SWZ5-F1
#
_entry.id   AF-A0A355SWZ5-F1
#
_cell.length_a   1.000
_cell.length_b   1.000
_cell.length_c   1.000
_cell.angle_alpha   90.00
_cell.angle_beta   90.00
_cell.angle_gamma   90.00
#
_symmetry.space_group_name_H-M   'P 1'
#
loop_
_entity.id
_entity.type
_entity.pdbx_description
1 polymer ?
#
loop_
_entity_poly.entity_id
_entity_poly.type
_entity_poly.pdbx_seq_one_letter_code
_entity_poly.pdbx_strand_id
1 'polypeptide(L)'
;MYYKLLVLSILALCSHAVVADDTPPVSSKNYSYLYFENGYPTRFSHRRPQSEKNTAARENPDLVFQTGYYSVMLDCGAIELKGYNALAGSDYWTALNQDVTSFTPATGFTLEVTQGGVAYTCTGALVQASNVDNVRLIESGQYVKRIDHLGLVFKDAQGNELMADDECRLEITVWPDRITFVLDFTRETANPITRTKLQVVSPNDVTHLADSQTNKARLTLKPQEDIKLSTLNPSEYVTQATNLQTSAPLAVSFDPDTHAFNIDVPADPVKYPSAAGRVDEYLIEVTNPLSTVTNIPLRFIQPTPRALTGTVMLLCDADSGRPLGIPVQISKNWHGSSADVHAGFWLRGSTMLTLQPGATQRMKLRLVYGYWGGAGAVSHSQLSLIGYKANWKWDQSALGAWGESLTYDPTQHLGAAFLDDIRPTFTNSYSISNANKDAGDVNAEYDWTENVGGGDFLTYRDSANKFHWLKRLKTCYYQTGPNLTEVHYSGVTDDDKIRVNYTSRMMSTLDYHRHFHAYNYEFLKDVTDPTRLTFFQMAADYYSTAVYDNYYIGDASGLLATENINAVDDPIAGGNTYKGDPISMDGKWLSIDDLSGNSGGTAAQALRGLIPLSSTLNGANLPLHLHKYGRAWGSRTPSMLFDFSADLVGRSYYAGDVVAGEIQFILPPQHVDNYWGSDGELIARLSSYGDAKWEPVRDELVENIQMAVSVHQGTLQNAYPLEIQATTGKRVLTDFTVTRGGIGHIPLLLKGADAGLELQVQRYSSDDAWGNLEAVDIEDDTYYQAVLNADGTMDYSFSIPRPTGQHNLDTAWRVRVIYANLPRVDSHLVQWLSLNNANSVVGRGFLWRGDSQFVKHPDSAWTVSNGSLSNISATNSLVAEGALGRIVSVGSEANDGDLLTLSFDYTLNDPSEVLYVHLWGLIGTAASNQPIMNLAATSGNVWYQGDISMTNLADGGTGTSAGAAAVALSGTSGPQSFSETFDLSGFGQGKNNLSDYNYIALGFARKIDGASAPGVQVSNVVLSLNSKGQEIQPFEKWVSDLGMGDAAVSDDPDGDGTSNLLEYAFGMDPALANGNHASYGNGVTPGLPLPLVQTTTPDTVDFSAVFSRRKNWAMEGLNYTLQTSADLTNWENVDETPSAILSDNGEVEVVSVTSNGSEKAKFFRVSVSQD
;
A
#
# COMPACT_ATOMS: atom_id res chain seq x y z
N MET A 1 -28.80 -29.80 29.16
CA MET A 1 -28.59 -29.77 27.70
C MET A 1 -28.90 -28.38 27.10
N TYR A 2 -28.63 -27.29 27.83
CA TYR A 2 -28.92 -25.90 27.41
C TYR A 2 -27.83 -24.90 27.87
N TYR A 3 -26.61 -25.38 28.17
CA TYR A 3 -25.50 -24.56 28.68
C TYR A 3 -24.17 -24.78 27.92
N LYS A 4 -24.22 -25.40 26.73
CA LYS A 4 -23.04 -25.64 25.87
C LYS A 4 -23.05 -24.88 24.54
N LEU A 5 -24.08 -24.07 24.27
CA LEU A 5 -24.16 -23.26 23.04
C LEU A 5 -23.68 -21.81 23.20
N LEU A 6 -23.46 -21.31 24.43
CA LEU A 6 -23.04 -19.92 24.65
C LEU A 6 -21.51 -19.73 24.66
N VAL A 7 -20.74 -20.83 24.78
CA VAL A 7 -19.27 -20.78 24.87
C VAL A 7 -18.61 -20.89 23.49
N LEU A 8 -19.29 -21.44 22.47
CA LEU A 8 -18.76 -21.46 21.09
C LEU A 8 -18.91 -20.13 20.34
N SER A 9 -19.73 -19.19 20.84
CA SER A 9 -19.95 -17.89 20.18
C SER A 9 -19.02 -16.78 20.67
N ILE A 10 -18.30 -17.02 21.78
CA ILE A 10 -17.34 -16.05 22.35
C ILE A 10 -15.89 -16.42 22.01
N LEU A 11 -15.60 -17.70 21.74
CA LEU A 11 -14.27 -18.14 21.28
C LEU A 11 -13.99 -17.90 19.79
N ALA A 12 -14.98 -17.48 18.99
CA ALA A 12 -14.80 -17.09 17.59
C ALA A 12 -14.53 -15.58 17.39
N LEU A 13 -14.43 -14.80 18.48
CA LEU A 13 -14.14 -13.37 18.46
C LEU A 13 -12.74 -13.03 19.03
N CYS A 14 -11.97 -14.04 19.46
CA CYS A 14 -10.64 -13.84 20.07
C CYS A 14 -9.52 -14.60 19.34
N SER A 15 -9.69 -14.87 18.05
CA SER A 15 -8.60 -15.39 17.21
C SER A 15 -8.38 -14.43 16.04
N HIS A 16 -7.18 -13.85 16.01
CA HIS A 16 -6.61 -13.03 14.93
C HIS A 16 -7.14 -11.60 14.85
N ALA A 17 -6.52 -10.71 15.63
CA ALA A 17 -5.55 -9.76 15.09
C ALA A 17 -5.20 -8.79 16.22
N VAL A 18 -3.96 -8.84 16.71
CA VAL A 18 -3.35 -7.66 17.33
C VAL A 18 -3.07 -6.72 16.17
N VAL A 19 -4.12 -6.08 15.65
CA VAL A 19 -3.96 -4.92 14.78
C VAL A 19 -3.46 -3.84 15.73
N ALA A 20 -2.25 -3.33 15.53
CA ALA A 20 -1.85 -2.09 16.20
C ALA A 20 -2.98 -1.07 16.00
N ASP A 21 -3.38 -0.33 17.06
CA ASP A 21 -4.50 0.64 17.01
C ASP A 21 -4.41 1.63 15.82
N ASP A 22 -3.23 1.76 15.21
CA ASP A 22 -2.90 2.62 14.08
C ASP A 22 -3.09 2.01 12.67
N THR A 23 -3.42 0.72 12.52
CA THR A 23 -3.66 0.14 11.18
C THR A 23 -5.13 0.32 10.81
N PRO A 24 -5.47 1.11 9.77
CA PRO A 24 -6.86 1.39 9.44
C PRO A 24 -7.60 0.12 9.04
N PRO A 25 -8.87 -0.07 9.45
CA PRO A 25 -9.68 -1.13 8.90
C PRO A 25 -9.90 -0.88 7.40
N VAL A 26 -9.23 -1.66 6.54
CA VAL A 26 -9.50 -1.61 5.09
C VAL A 26 -10.75 -2.43 4.80
N SER A 27 -11.80 -1.78 4.30
CA SER A 27 -12.97 -2.49 3.81
C SER A 27 -12.57 -3.34 2.60
N SER A 28 -12.73 -4.66 2.70
CA SER A 28 -12.52 -5.60 1.59
C SER A 28 -13.39 -5.29 0.37
N LYS A 29 -14.45 -4.48 0.53
CA LYS A 29 -15.35 -4.03 -0.53
C LYS A 29 -14.90 -2.77 -1.26
N ASN A 30 -13.78 -2.15 -0.86
CA ASN A 30 -13.25 -0.95 -1.52
C ASN A 30 -12.53 -1.32 -2.83
N TYR A 31 -13.30 -1.69 -3.84
CA TYR A 31 -12.83 -1.85 -5.20
C TYR A 31 -13.91 -1.52 -6.24
N SER A 32 -13.47 -1.39 -7.48
CA SER A 32 -14.30 -1.31 -8.68
C SER A 32 -13.65 -2.03 -9.88
N TYR A 33 -14.50 -2.52 -10.77
CA TYR A 33 -14.20 -3.12 -12.06
C TYR A 33 -15.00 -2.41 -13.15
N LEU A 34 -14.40 -2.31 -14.35
CA LEU A 34 -15.00 -1.73 -15.55
C LEU A 34 -14.76 -2.66 -16.72
N TYR A 35 -15.82 -3.07 -17.40
CA TYR A 35 -15.72 -3.98 -18.55
C TYR A 35 -16.91 -3.83 -19.48
N PHE A 36 -16.72 -4.18 -20.75
CA PHE A 36 -17.83 -4.37 -21.68
C PHE A 36 -18.39 -5.79 -21.54
N GLU A 37 -19.71 -5.90 -21.38
CA GLU A 37 -20.41 -7.17 -21.18
C GLU A 37 -20.22 -8.13 -22.37
N ASN A 38 -20.26 -7.57 -23.59
CA ASN A 38 -20.15 -8.33 -24.83
C ASN A 38 -18.73 -8.23 -25.47
N GLY A 39 -17.76 -7.71 -24.72
CA GLY A 39 -16.39 -7.44 -25.20
C GLY A 39 -16.22 -6.04 -25.77
N TYR A 40 -14.97 -5.61 -25.99
CA TYR A 40 -14.73 -4.25 -26.49
C TYR A 40 -15.24 -4.11 -27.94
N PRO A 41 -16.01 -3.06 -28.27
CA PRO A 41 -16.60 -2.91 -29.60
C PRO A 41 -15.62 -2.55 -30.73
N THR A 42 -14.33 -2.93 -30.69
CA THR A 42 -13.23 -2.41 -31.55
C THR A 42 -13.60 -2.01 -32.97
N ARG A 43 -13.17 -0.82 -33.44
CA ARG A 43 -13.35 -0.35 -34.82
C ARG A 43 -12.28 -0.85 -35.80
N PHE A 44 -11.11 -1.28 -35.32
CA PHE A 44 -9.93 -1.56 -36.13
C PHE A 44 -9.97 -2.92 -36.82
N SER A 45 -10.60 -2.99 -38.00
CA SER A 45 -10.66 -4.24 -38.79
C SER A 45 -9.42 -4.55 -39.62
N HIS A 46 -8.41 -3.68 -39.63
CA HIS A 46 -7.20 -3.86 -40.45
C HIS A 46 -6.03 -4.49 -39.67
N ARG A 47 -6.03 -4.39 -38.34
CA ARG A 47 -5.02 -5.03 -37.50
C ARG A 47 -5.34 -6.51 -37.22
N ARG A 48 -6.60 -6.96 -37.40
CA ARG A 48 -6.97 -8.39 -37.62
C ARG A 48 -7.90 -8.51 -38.85
N PRO A 49 -7.42 -8.83 -40.06
CA PRO A 49 -8.22 -8.74 -41.30
C PRO A 49 -9.40 -9.73 -41.41
N GLN A 50 -10.53 -9.22 -41.94
CA GLN A 50 -11.79 -9.84 -42.40
C GLN A 50 -12.36 -11.10 -41.70
N SER A 51 -13.56 -10.94 -41.12
CA SER A 51 -14.46 -11.85 -40.38
C SER A 51 -14.32 -11.85 -38.84
N GLU A 52 -13.26 -11.27 -38.30
CA GLU A 52 -12.97 -11.25 -36.84
C GLU A 52 -13.36 -9.94 -36.16
N LYS A 53 -14.29 -9.17 -36.75
CA LYS A 53 -14.83 -7.99 -36.03
C LYS A 53 -15.60 -8.50 -34.82
N ASN A 54 -15.43 -7.87 -33.66
CA ASN A 54 -16.30 -8.11 -32.51
C ASN A 54 -17.69 -7.50 -32.74
N THR A 55 -18.49 -8.10 -33.64
CA THR A 55 -19.79 -7.55 -34.07
C THR A 55 -20.82 -7.57 -32.96
N ALA A 56 -20.81 -8.62 -32.13
CA ALA A 56 -21.71 -8.72 -30.98
C ALA A 56 -21.51 -7.55 -30.00
N ALA A 57 -20.26 -7.20 -29.69
CA ALA A 57 -19.93 -6.02 -28.88
C ALA A 57 -20.40 -4.71 -29.52
N ARG A 58 -20.27 -4.57 -30.85
CA ARG A 58 -20.70 -3.36 -31.56
C ARG A 58 -22.21 -3.18 -31.58
N GLU A 59 -22.94 -4.28 -31.68
CA GLU A 59 -24.41 -4.28 -31.63
C GLU A 59 -24.93 -4.02 -30.22
N ASN A 60 -24.17 -4.41 -29.19
CA ASN A 60 -24.54 -4.28 -27.77
C ASN A 60 -23.35 -3.77 -26.94
N PRO A 61 -22.98 -2.48 -27.05
CA PRO A 61 -21.83 -1.88 -26.37
C PRO A 61 -22.16 -1.57 -24.90
N ASP A 62 -22.64 -2.57 -24.17
CA ASP A 62 -23.06 -2.45 -22.78
C ASP A 62 -21.83 -2.39 -21.87
N LEU A 63 -21.66 -1.26 -21.19
CA LEU A 63 -20.54 -0.99 -20.27
C LEU A 63 -20.99 -1.23 -18.82
N VAL A 64 -20.27 -2.08 -18.11
CA VAL A 64 -20.57 -2.47 -16.74
C VAL A 64 -19.54 -1.87 -15.78
N PHE A 65 -20.06 -1.20 -14.76
CA PHE A 65 -19.34 -0.84 -13.55
C PHE A 65 -19.76 -1.82 -12.45
N GLN A 66 -18.82 -2.58 -11.91
CA GLN A 66 -19.05 -3.52 -10.80
C GLN A 66 -18.19 -3.10 -9.62
N THR A 67 -18.77 -2.90 -8.44
CA THR A 67 -18.04 -2.54 -7.22
C THR A 67 -18.31 -3.54 -6.10
N GLY A 68 -17.64 -3.36 -4.96
CA GLY A 68 -17.96 -4.12 -3.75
C GLY A 68 -19.33 -3.78 -3.13
N TYR A 69 -20.04 -2.77 -3.63
CA TYR A 69 -21.31 -2.29 -3.06
C TYR A 69 -22.47 -2.28 -4.06
N TYR A 70 -22.21 -2.10 -5.36
CA TYR A 70 -23.25 -2.00 -6.38
C TYR A 70 -22.74 -2.35 -7.77
N SER A 71 -23.67 -2.49 -8.72
CA SER A 71 -23.36 -2.53 -10.15
C SER A 71 -24.26 -1.59 -10.94
N VAL A 72 -23.70 -1.00 -11.99
CA VAL A 72 -24.41 -0.19 -12.98
C VAL A 72 -24.04 -0.68 -14.37
N MET A 73 -25.03 -0.88 -15.23
CA MET A 73 -24.82 -1.17 -16.65
C MET A 73 -25.39 -0.03 -17.48
N LEU A 74 -24.53 0.58 -18.30
CA LEU A 74 -24.90 1.62 -19.27
C LEU A 74 -24.93 0.99 -20.67
N ASP A 75 -26.07 1.11 -21.34
CA ASP A 75 -26.11 0.98 -22.80
C ASP A 75 -25.49 2.24 -23.41
N CYS A 76 -24.28 2.14 -23.95
CA CYS A 76 -23.60 3.28 -24.54
C CYS A 76 -24.29 3.79 -25.82
N GLY A 77 -25.03 2.95 -26.55
CA GLY A 77 -25.73 3.38 -27.77
C GLY A 77 -27.05 4.09 -27.47
N ALA A 78 -27.86 3.53 -26.58
CA ALA A 78 -29.17 4.07 -26.20
C ALA A 78 -29.09 5.16 -25.11
N ILE A 79 -27.98 5.21 -24.35
CA ILE A 79 -27.83 6.05 -23.16
C ILE A 79 -28.92 5.72 -22.13
N GLU A 80 -29.01 4.43 -21.80
CA GLU A 80 -29.95 3.88 -20.81
C GLU A 80 -29.22 3.11 -19.72
N LEU A 81 -29.72 3.17 -18.48
CA LEU A 81 -29.20 2.37 -17.37
C LEU A 81 -29.95 1.03 -17.29
N LYS A 82 -29.42 0.02 -17.97
CA LYS A 82 -29.94 -1.36 -17.97
C LYS A 82 -29.71 -2.10 -16.65
N GLY A 83 -28.81 -1.58 -15.81
CA GLY A 83 -28.52 -2.13 -14.49
C GLY A 83 -28.32 -1.03 -13.45
N TYR A 84 -28.94 -1.21 -12.28
CA TYR A 84 -28.81 -0.37 -11.10
C TYR A 84 -29.08 -1.22 -9.85
N ASN A 85 -28.08 -1.97 -9.39
CA ASN A 85 -28.26 -3.00 -8.36
C ASN A 85 -27.31 -2.79 -7.20
N ALA A 86 -27.80 -2.90 -5.96
CA ALA A 86 -26.95 -3.17 -4.81
C ALA A 86 -26.29 -4.55 -4.96
N LEU A 87 -25.05 -4.68 -4.51
CA LEU A 87 -24.31 -5.94 -4.45
C LEU A 87 -23.92 -6.26 -3.02
N ALA A 88 -23.94 -7.55 -2.68
CA ALA A 88 -23.37 -8.03 -1.42
C ALA A 88 -21.85 -7.81 -1.38
N GLY A 89 -21.17 -7.97 -2.52
CA GLY A 89 -19.72 -7.84 -2.68
C GLY A 89 -18.91 -8.97 -2.02
N SER A 90 -17.78 -9.32 -2.62
CA SER A 90 -16.68 -10.07 -1.99
C SER A 90 -15.48 -9.15 -1.78
N ASP A 91 -14.28 -9.69 -1.54
CA ASP A 91 -13.03 -8.94 -1.69
C ASP A 91 -12.66 -8.70 -3.17
N TYR A 92 -11.71 -7.79 -3.40
CA TYR A 92 -11.27 -7.36 -4.73
C TYR A 92 -10.80 -8.50 -5.61
N TRP A 93 -9.97 -9.40 -5.08
CA TRP A 93 -9.41 -10.51 -5.83
C TRP A 93 -10.48 -11.53 -6.18
N THR A 94 -11.29 -11.96 -5.22
CA THR A 94 -12.39 -12.89 -5.46
C THR A 94 -13.37 -12.35 -6.50
N ALA A 95 -13.66 -11.05 -6.47
CA ALA A 95 -14.58 -10.41 -7.41
C ALA A 95 -14.07 -10.38 -8.87
N LEU A 96 -12.76 -10.57 -9.08
CA LEU A 96 -12.16 -10.68 -10.41
C LEU A 96 -12.87 -11.74 -11.26
N ASN A 97 -13.19 -12.89 -10.68
CA ASN A 97 -13.82 -14.01 -11.37
C ASN A 97 -15.36 -14.09 -11.17
N GLN A 98 -15.96 -13.14 -10.45
CA GLN A 98 -17.40 -13.10 -10.20
C GLN A 98 -18.11 -12.15 -11.17
N ASP A 99 -18.77 -12.70 -12.18
CA ASP A 99 -19.61 -11.92 -13.09
C ASP A 99 -20.90 -11.45 -12.41
N VAL A 100 -21.39 -10.26 -12.78
CA VAL A 100 -22.73 -9.83 -12.42
C VAL A 100 -23.72 -10.58 -13.33
N THR A 101 -24.56 -11.42 -12.73
CA THR A 101 -25.46 -12.33 -13.47
C THR A 101 -26.88 -11.79 -13.66
N SER A 102 -27.24 -10.71 -12.97
CA SER A 102 -28.56 -10.10 -13.02
C SER A 102 -28.47 -8.59 -12.98
N PHE A 103 -29.19 -7.93 -13.88
CA PHE A 103 -29.31 -6.47 -13.92
C PHE A 103 -30.78 -6.08 -13.80
N THR A 104 -31.06 -5.07 -12.98
CA THR A 104 -32.37 -4.44 -12.87
C THR A 104 -32.28 -3.04 -13.49
N PRO A 105 -33.01 -2.76 -14.57
CA PRO A 105 -32.99 -1.45 -15.20
C PRO A 105 -33.50 -0.35 -14.28
N ALA A 106 -32.88 0.83 -14.38
CA ALA A 106 -33.49 2.05 -13.86
C ALA A 106 -34.79 2.33 -14.65
N THR A 107 -35.84 2.85 -13.99
CA THR A 107 -37.11 3.18 -14.68
C THR A 107 -37.00 4.47 -15.50
N GLY A 108 -35.91 5.23 -15.33
CA GLY A 108 -35.55 6.34 -16.21
C GLY A 108 -34.11 6.81 -16.06
N PHE A 109 -33.49 7.18 -17.18
CA PHE A 109 -32.22 7.92 -17.21
C PHE A 109 -32.36 9.02 -18.27
N THR A 110 -32.32 10.29 -17.86
CA THR A 110 -32.63 11.42 -18.74
C THR A 110 -31.54 12.47 -18.66
N LEU A 111 -30.99 12.82 -19.83
CA LEU A 111 -30.08 13.94 -20.02
C LEU A 111 -30.81 15.00 -20.86
N GLU A 112 -30.87 16.23 -20.38
CA GLU A 112 -31.55 17.33 -21.07
C GLU A 112 -30.70 18.60 -21.00
N VAL A 113 -30.67 19.35 -22.10
CA VAL A 113 -29.99 20.65 -22.21
C VAL A 113 -30.93 21.69 -22.80
N THR A 114 -30.71 22.97 -22.51
CA THR A 114 -31.48 24.08 -23.09
C THR A 114 -30.57 25.04 -23.84
N GLN A 115 -30.90 25.30 -25.11
CA GLN A 115 -30.21 26.28 -25.96
C GLN A 115 -31.26 27.21 -26.58
N GLY A 116 -31.07 28.53 -26.47
CA GLY A 116 -32.02 29.51 -27.05
C GLY A 116 -33.46 29.39 -26.52
N GLY A 117 -33.65 28.85 -25.32
CA GLY A 117 -34.98 28.60 -24.73
C GLY A 117 -35.67 27.32 -25.21
N VAL A 118 -35.04 26.54 -26.09
CA VAL A 118 -35.52 25.23 -26.56
C VAL A 118 -34.84 24.13 -25.75
N ALA A 119 -35.63 23.20 -25.22
CA ALA A 119 -35.13 22.02 -24.51
C ALA A 119 -34.85 20.88 -25.50
N TYR A 120 -33.70 20.25 -25.35
CA TYR A 120 -33.29 19.07 -26.11
C TYR A 120 -33.01 17.92 -25.14
N THR A 121 -33.50 16.73 -25.47
CA THR A 121 -33.30 15.51 -24.67
C THR A 121 -32.39 14.56 -25.42
N CYS A 122 -31.48 13.89 -24.71
CA CYS A 122 -30.63 12.85 -25.29
C CYS A 122 -31.50 11.67 -25.76
N THR A 123 -31.27 11.21 -26.98
CA THR A 123 -32.00 10.09 -27.61
C THR A 123 -31.10 8.91 -27.97
N GLY A 124 -29.81 9.00 -27.65
CA GLY A 124 -28.80 7.99 -27.91
C GLY A 124 -27.41 8.62 -28.08
N ALA A 125 -26.43 7.81 -28.44
CA ALA A 125 -25.08 8.27 -28.75
C ALA A 125 -24.40 7.40 -29.81
N LEU A 126 -23.44 7.99 -30.51
CA LEU A 126 -22.56 7.26 -31.40
C LEU A 126 -21.38 6.71 -30.58
N VAL A 127 -21.32 5.40 -30.36
CA VAL A 127 -20.22 4.76 -29.60
C VAL A 127 -18.90 4.78 -30.38
N GLN A 128 -18.97 4.60 -31.70
CA GLN A 128 -17.80 4.58 -32.58
C GLN A 128 -18.07 5.30 -33.90
N ALA A 129 -17.07 6.03 -34.36
CA ALA A 129 -17.02 6.62 -35.69
C ALA A 129 -15.83 6.06 -36.50
N SER A 130 -15.72 6.43 -37.77
CA SER A 130 -14.68 5.97 -38.69
C SER A 130 -13.25 6.11 -38.14
N ASN A 131 -13.01 7.13 -37.32
CA ASN A 131 -11.68 7.55 -36.84
C ASN A 131 -11.59 7.81 -35.32
N VAL A 132 -12.67 7.66 -34.56
CA VAL A 132 -12.72 7.98 -33.12
C VAL A 132 -13.58 6.95 -32.38
N ASP A 133 -13.13 6.56 -31.19
CA ASP A 133 -13.91 5.82 -30.19
C ASP A 133 -14.42 6.85 -29.17
N ASN A 134 -15.74 7.02 -29.10
CA ASN A 134 -16.37 8.11 -28.34
C ASN A 134 -16.55 7.78 -26.85
N VAL A 135 -16.45 6.50 -26.48
CA VAL A 135 -16.32 6.09 -25.08
C VAL A 135 -14.83 6.05 -24.75
N ARG A 136 -14.38 7.00 -23.92
CA ARG A 136 -12.97 7.18 -23.61
C ARG A 136 -12.68 6.83 -22.16
N LEU A 137 -11.62 6.06 -21.91
CA LEU A 137 -11.16 5.71 -20.58
C LEU A 137 -10.17 6.76 -20.06
N ILE A 138 -10.52 7.37 -18.93
CA ILE A 138 -9.74 8.41 -18.26
C ILE A 138 -8.89 7.76 -17.16
N GLU A 139 -9.53 7.12 -16.17
CA GLU A 139 -8.83 6.50 -15.02
C GLU A 139 -9.37 5.08 -14.78
N SER A 140 -8.50 4.12 -14.47
CA SER A 140 -8.90 2.79 -14.03
C SER A 140 -7.84 2.15 -13.13
N GLY A 141 -8.28 1.57 -12.02
CA GLY A 141 -7.47 0.79 -11.08
C GLY A 141 -8.33 0.25 -9.95
N GLN A 142 -7.79 -0.04 -8.77
CA GLN A 142 -8.60 -0.66 -7.71
C GLN A 142 -9.82 0.17 -7.29
N TYR A 143 -9.71 1.48 -7.10
CA TYR A 143 -10.77 2.27 -6.49
C TYR A 143 -11.63 2.98 -7.52
N VAL A 144 -11.02 3.79 -8.38
CA VAL A 144 -11.75 4.68 -9.29
C VAL A 144 -11.76 4.16 -10.71
N LYS A 145 -12.96 4.15 -11.32
CA LYS A 145 -13.15 4.07 -12.78
C LYS A 145 -13.71 5.38 -13.28
N ARG A 146 -13.15 5.92 -14.35
CA ARG A 146 -13.61 7.16 -14.94
C ARG A 146 -13.58 7.08 -16.46
N ILE A 147 -14.73 7.33 -17.07
CA ILE A 147 -14.87 7.40 -18.53
C ILE A 147 -15.61 8.68 -18.91
N ASP A 148 -15.41 9.15 -20.14
CA ASP A 148 -16.37 10.02 -20.78
C ASP A 148 -16.97 9.38 -22.04
N HIS A 149 -18.19 9.80 -22.36
CA HIS A 149 -18.91 9.42 -23.54
C HIS A 149 -19.22 10.67 -24.36
N LEU A 150 -18.50 10.81 -25.48
CA LEU A 150 -18.72 11.82 -26.51
C LEU A 150 -19.79 11.38 -27.52
N GLY A 151 -20.13 12.23 -28.49
CA GLY A 151 -21.04 11.84 -29.58
C GLY A 151 -22.48 11.59 -29.13
N LEU A 152 -22.92 12.27 -28.06
CA LEU A 152 -24.29 12.25 -27.58
C LEU A 152 -25.23 12.94 -28.59
N VAL A 153 -26.42 12.38 -28.80
CA VAL A 153 -27.41 12.88 -29.78
C VAL A 153 -28.62 13.45 -29.05
N PHE A 154 -28.77 14.77 -29.11
CA PHE A 154 -29.84 15.52 -28.44
C PHE A 154 -30.89 16.00 -29.44
N LYS A 155 -32.18 15.80 -29.15
CA LYS A 155 -33.29 16.22 -30.01
C LYS A 155 -34.35 17.03 -29.27
N ASP A 156 -34.93 18.01 -29.95
CA ASP A 156 -36.08 18.76 -29.42
C ASP A 156 -37.40 17.97 -29.59
N ALA A 157 -38.51 18.55 -29.13
CA ALA A 157 -39.83 17.95 -29.23
C ALA A 157 -40.35 17.76 -30.67
N GLN A 158 -39.72 18.41 -31.66
CA GLN A 158 -40.03 18.27 -33.09
C GLN A 158 -39.10 17.28 -33.79
N GLY A 159 -38.08 16.76 -33.09
CA GLY A 159 -37.10 15.82 -33.61
C GLY A 159 -35.88 16.49 -34.27
N ASN A 160 -35.72 17.81 -34.14
CA ASN A 160 -34.53 18.51 -34.64
C ASN A 160 -33.34 18.21 -33.73
N GLU A 161 -32.20 17.89 -34.33
CA GLU A 161 -30.97 17.57 -33.60
C GLU A 161 -30.20 18.83 -33.19
N LEU A 162 -29.69 18.83 -31.96
CA LEU A 162 -28.79 19.86 -31.46
C LEU A 162 -27.39 19.64 -32.06
N MET A 163 -26.91 20.63 -32.80
CA MET A 163 -25.50 20.68 -33.22
C MET A 163 -24.65 21.24 -32.07
N ALA A 164 -23.97 20.35 -31.34
CA ALA A 164 -23.07 20.70 -30.24
C ALA A 164 -21.60 20.48 -30.61
N ASP A 165 -20.69 21.12 -29.89
CA ASP A 165 -19.25 20.88 -29.96
C ASP A 165 -18.92 19.39 -29.69
N ASP A 166 -17.97 18.83 -30.45
CA ASP A 166 -17.59 17.42 -30.41
C ASP A 166 -17.02 16.97 -29.05
N GLU A 167 -16.61 17.91 -28.19
CA GLU A 167 -16.14 17.64 -26.82
C GLU A 167 -17.24 17.79 -25.76
N CYS A 168 -18.51 17.97 -26.13
CA CYS A 168 -19.64 17.85 -25.19
C CYS A 168 -19.83 16.38 -24.77
N ARG A 169 -19.98 16.13 -23.47
CA ARG A 169 -19.80 14.78 -22.91
C ARG A 169 -20.75 14.44 -21.77
N LEU A 170 -21.00 13.13 -21.62
CA LEU A 170 -21.41 12.51 -20.37
C LEU A 170 -20.17 11.88 -19.74
N GLU A 171 -19.72 12.40 -18.63
CA GLU A 171 -18.61 11.82 -17.87
C GLU A 171 -19.15 11.05 -16.66
N ILE A 172 -18.55 9.90 -16.38
CA ILE A 172 -18.96 9.00 -15.30
C ILE A 172 -17.73 8.67 -14.45
N THR A 173 -17.80 8.99 -13.17
CA THR A 173 -16.80 8.60 -12.17
C THR A 173 -17.42 7.62 -11.18
N VAL A 174 -16.83 6.45 -11.02
CA VAL A 174 -17.26 5.38 -10.10
C VAL A 174 -16.19 5.18 -9.06
N TRP A 175 -16.58 5.36 -7.80
CA TRP A 175 -15.89 4.87 -6.60
C TRP A 175 -16.61 3.63 -6.07
N PRO A 176 -15.99 2.87 -5.17
CA PRO A 176 -16.58 1.64 -4.64
C PRO A 176 -18.01 1.81 -4.11
N ASP A 177 -18.31 2.91 -3.42
CA ASP A 177 -19.61 3.16 -2.77
C ASP A 177 -20.49 4.22 -3.45
N ARG A 178 -20.02 4.89 -4.51
CA ARG A 178 -20.75 5.98 -5.18
C ARG A 178 -20.40 6.16 -6.64
N ILE A 179 -21.32 6.72 -7.41
CA ILE A 179 -21.19 7.06 -8.83
C ILE A 179 -21.56 8.52 -9.05
N THR A 180 -20.79 9.23 -9.87
CA THR A 180 -21.05 10.62 -10.29
C THR A 180 -21.25 10.66 -11.79
N PHE A 181 -22.41 11.15 -12.23
CA PHE A 181 -22.69 11.52 -13.62
C PHE A 181 -22.50 13.01 -13.81
N VAL A 182 -21.75 13.41 -14.84
CA VAL A 182 -21.50 14.80 -15.19
C VAL A 182 -21.90 15.03 -16.64
N LEU A 183 -22.87 15.92 -16.86
CA LEU A 183 -23.23 16.39 -18.20
C LEU A 183 -22.54 17.71 -18.43
N ASP A 184 -21.56 17.75 -19.33
CA ASP A 184 -20.68 18.89 -19.52
C ASP A 184 -20.72 19.39 -20.97
N PHE A 185 -21.30 20.58 -21.13
CA PHE A 185 -21.41 21.34 -22.38
C PHE A 185 -20.59 22.64 -22.31
N THR A 186 -19.57 22.72 -21.45
CA THR A 186 -18.74 23.93 -21.30
C THR A 186 -17.96 24.29 -22.56
N ARG A 187 -17.73 23.32 -23.44
CA ARG A 187 -17.09 23.51 -24.74
C ARG A 187 -17.99 24.19 -25.77
N GLU A 188 -19.31 24.13 -25.58
CA GLU A 188 -20.28 24.82 -26.44
C GLU A 188 -20.27 26.33 -26.13
N THR A 189 -19.39 27.06 -26.82
CA THR A 189 -19.17 28.51 -26.63
C THR A 189 -19.82 29.37 -27.70
N ALA A 190 -20.09 28.82 -28.89
CA ALA A 190 -20.71 29.55 -30.00
C ALA A 190 -22.20 29.75 -29.77
N ASN A 191 -22.91 28.71 -29.32
CA ASN A 191 -24.32 28.77 -28.95
C ASN A 191 -24.52 28.19 -27.53
N PRO A 192 -24.19 28.97 -26.48
CA PRO A 192 -24.07 28.41 -25.14
C PRO A 192 -25.35 27.75 -24.61
N ILE A 193 -25.16 26.60 -23.96
CA ILE A 193 -26.20 25.95 -23.17
C ILE A 193 -26.48 26.78 -21.92
N THR A 194 -27.76 27.08 -21.69
CA THR A 194 -28.20 27.93 -20.56
C THR A 194 -28.72 27.13 -19.37
N ARG A 195 -29.05 25.85 -19.58
CA ARG A 195 -29.50 24.93 -18.53
C ARG A 195 -29.15 23.50 -18.89
N THR A 196 -28.74 22.72 -17.90
CA THR A 196 -28.42 21.29 -18.01
C THR A 196 -29.14 20.53 -16.91
N LYS A 197 -29.66 19.35 -17.26
CA LYS A 197 -30.45 18.51 -16.36
C LYS A 197 -30.05 17.04 -16.52
N LEU A 198 -29.85 16.39 -15.39
CA LEU A 198 -29.58 14.95 -15.26
C LEU A 198 -30.61 14.35 -14.30
N GLN A 199 -31.25 13.26 -14.71
CA GLN A 199 -32.21 12.54 -13.87
C GLN A 199 -31.95 11.03 -13.96
N VAL A 200 -31.98 10.38 -12.80
CA VAL A 200 -32.06 8.92 -12.67
C VAL A 200 -33.33 8.62 -11.87
N VAL A 201 -34.19 7.74 -12.37
CA VAL A 201 -35.29 7.14 -11.61
C VAL A 201 -34.91 5.69 -11.34
N SER A 202 -34.65 5.38 -10.07
CA SER A 202 -34.15 4.07 -9.65
C SER A 202 -35.20 2.97 -9.91
N PRO A 203 -34.81 1.67 -9.85
CA PRO A 203 -35.77 0.57 -9.92
C PRO A 203 -36.88 0.62 -8.85
N ASN A 204 -36.69 1.39 -7.77
CA ASN A 204 -37.67 1.59 -6.70
C ASN A 204 -38.54 2.84 -6.94
N ASP A 205 -38.52 3.40 -8.15
CA ASP A 205 -39.22 4.62 -8.55
C ASP A 205 -38.78 5.89 -7.77
N VAL A 206 -37.58 5.87 -7.18
CA VAL A 206 -37.00 7.05 -6.52
C VAL A 206 -36.37 7.96 -7.57
N THR A 207 -36.80 9.21 -7.63
CA THR A 207 -36.29 10.20 -8.58
C THR A 207 -35.12 11.00 -7.99
N HIS A 208 -33.95 10.86 -8.59
CA HIS A 208 -32.76 11.66 -8.31
C HIS A 208 -32.53 12.67 -9.42
N LEU A 209 -32.44 13.96 -9.08
CA LEU A 209 -32.36 15.05 -10.05
C LEU A 209 -31.16 15.98 -9.75
N ALA A 210 -30.44 16.34 -10.80
CA ALA A 210 -29.59 17.52 -10.83
C ALA A 210 -30.08 18.46 -11.93
N ASP A 211 -30.36 19.71 -11.55
CA ASP A 211 -30.88 20.75 -12.45
C ASP A 211 -30.04 22.01 -12.23
N SER A 212 -29.31 22.41 -13.26
CA SER A 212 -28.34 23.49 -13.21
C SER A 212 -28.67 24.55 -14.25
N GLN A 213 -28.73 25.82 -13.85
CA GLN A 213 -28.92 26.96 -14.75
C GLN A 213 -27.61 27.37 -15.45
N THR A 214 -26.82 26.36 -15.84
CA THR A 214 -25.55 26.51 -16.55
C THR A 214 -25.41 25.39 -17.57
N ASN A 215 -24.33 25.41 -18.34
CA ASN A 215 -23.91 24.37 -19.28
C ASN A 215 -23.28 23.13 -18.62
N LYS A 216 -23.40 22.95 -17.29
CA LYS A 216 -22.88 21.77 -16.59
C LYS A 216 -23.76 21.34 -15.42
N ALA A 217 -24.12 20.05 -15.36
CA ALA A 217 -24.87 19.43 -14.27
C ALA A 217 -24.13 18.21 -13.71
N ARG A 218 -24.29 17.96 -12.41
CA ARG A 218 -23.63 16.86 -11.68
C ARG A 218 -24.62 16.13 -10.79
N LEU A 219 -24.66 14.81 -10.88
CA LEU A 219 -25.49 13.95 -10.06
C LEU A 219 -24.63 12.84 -9.44
N THR A 220 -24.34 12.93 -8.15
CA THR A 220 -23.66 11.87 -7.39
C THR A 220 -24.67 11.06 -6.59
N LEU A 221 -24.63 9.73 -6.73
CA LEU A 221 -25.52 8.77 -6.09
C LEU A 221 -24.71 7.70 -5.34
N LYS A 222 -25.33 7.13 -4.29
CA LYS A 222 -24.95 5.83 -3.72
C LYS A 222 -25.99 4.78 -4.14
N PRO A 223 -25.77 4.02 -5.21
CA PRO A 223 -26.82 3.14 -5.76
C PRO A 223 -27.34 2.09 -4.79
N GLN A 224 -26.48 1.56 -3.92
CA GLN A 224 -26.82 0.56 -2.91
C GLN A 224 -27.74 1.09 -1.79
N GLU A 225 -27.74 2.40 -1.56
CA GLU A 225 -28.59 3.07 -0.57
C GLU A 225 -29.76 3.81 -1.25
N ASP A 226 -29.74 3.93 -2.58
CA ASP A 226 -30.68 4.70 -3.39
C ASP A 226 -30.80 6.17 -2.93
N ILE A 227 -29.67 6.80 -2.63
CA ILE A 227 -29.60 8.20 -2.18
C ILE A 227 -28.69 9.07 -3.05
N LYS A 228 -29.00 10.37 -3.10
CA LYS A 228 -28.17 11.42 -3.69
C LYS A 228 -27.21 12.00 -2.65
N LEU A 229 -25.95 12.21 -3.03
CA LEU A 229 -24.94 12.84 -2.18
C LEU A 229 -24.81 14.35 -2.42
N SER A 230 -24.50 15.09 -1.35
CA SER A 230 -24.12 16.50 -1.38
C SER A 230 -22.62 16.68 -1.57
N THR A 231 -22.19 17.89 -1.93
CA THR A 231 -20.77 18.26 -1.91
C THR A 231 -20.21 18.20 -0.49
N LEU A 232 -18.94 17.85 -0.37
CA LEU A 232 -18.23 17.80 0.91
C LEU A 232 -17.30 19.01 1.06
N ASN A 233 -17.04 19.41 2.30
CA ASN A 233 -16.11 20.48 2.63
C ASN A 233 -14.72 19.88 2.91
N PRO A 234 -13.67 20.18 2.12
CA PRO A 234 -12.33 19.64 2.33
C PRO A 234 -11.79 19.81 3.74
N SER A 235 -11.98 20.98 4.36
CA SER A 235 -11.40 21.29 5.66
C SER A 235 -11.99 20.48 6.81
N GLU A 236 -13.11 19.79 6.59
CA GLU A 236 -13.74 18.90 7.59
C GLU A 236 -13.18 17.48 7.54
N TYR A 237 -12.51 17.10 6.45
CA TYR A 237 -12.04 15.73 6.21
C TYR A 237 -10.53 15.63 6.10
N VAL A 238 -9.86 16.63 5.52
CA VAL A 238 -8.39 16.67 5.41
C VAL A 238 -7.90 17.80 6.32
N THR A 239 -7.45 17.42 7.50
CA THR A 239 -7.06 18.34 8.58
C THR A 239 -5.61 18.76 8.49
N GLN A 240 -4.76 17.96 7.81
CA GLN A 240 -3.38 18.31 7.50
C GLN A 240 -2.97 17.79 6.13
N ALA A 241 -2.23 18.60 5.38
CA ALA A 241 -1.56 18.19 4.15
C ALA A 241 -0.29 19.03 3.97
N THR A 242 0.88 18.41 4.07
CA THR A 242 2.18 19.11 4.13
C THR A 242 3.20 18.44 3.22
N ASN A 243 3.92 19.23 2.44
CA ASN A 243 5.10 18.80 1.71
C ASN A 243 6.28 18.67 2.70
N LEU A 244 6.82 17.47 2.90
CA LEU A 244 7.88 17.25 3.90
C LEU A 244 9.26 17.74 3.46
N GLN A 245 9.47 18.00 2.17
CA GLN A 245 10.75 18.53 1.65
C GLN A 245 10.90 20.03 1.95
N THR A 246 9.78 20.74 2.05
CA THR A 246 9.74 22.22 2.13
C THR A 246 8.98 22.73 3.35
N SER A 247 8.34 21.82 4.10
CA SER A 247 7.40 22.11 5.18
C SER A 247 6.21 22.99 4.77
N ALA A 248 5.95 23.16 3.48
CA ALA A 248 4.88 24.00 2.96
C ALA A 248 3.53 23.25 3.00
N PRO A 249 2.41 23.94 3.28
CA PRO A 249 1.08 23.33 3.17
C PRO A 249 0.77 22.99 1.70
N LEU A 250 0.07 21.87 1.50
CA LEU A 250 -0.42 21.44 0.19
C LEU A 250 -1.79 22.04 -0.11
N ALA A 251 -2.06 22.28 -1.40
CA ALA A 251 -3.40 22.67 -1.82
C ALA A 251 -4.34 21.46 -1.72
N VAL A 252 -5.43 21.64 -0.98
CA VAL A 252 -6.50 20.64 -0.84
C VAL A 252 -7.80 21.23 -1.36
N SER A 253 -8.52 20.47 -2.19
CA SER A 253 -9.80 20.88 -2.76
C SER A 253 -10.76 19.70 -2.89
N PHE A 254 -12.07 19.97 -2.95
CA PHE A 254 -13.06 18.96 -3.29
C PHE A 254 -13.40 19.09 -4.77
N ASP A 255 -13.20 18.02 -5.53
CA ASP A 255 -13.58 17.95 -6.93
C ASP A 255 -14.97 17.32 -7.08
N PRO A 256 -16.02 18.07 -7.44
CA PRO A 256 -17.36 17.55 -7.56
C PRO A 256 -17.58 16.69 -8.83
N ASP A 257 -16.68 16.71 -9.82
CA ASP A 257 -16.77 15.82 -11.01
C ASP A 257 -16.37 14.39 -10.64
N THR A 258 -15.40 14.25 -9.73
CA THR A 258 -14.96 12.95 -9.21
C THR A 258 -15.53 12.62 -7.83
N HIS A 259 -16.12 13.58 -7.15
CA HIS A 259 -16.61 13.49 -5.78
C HIS A 259 -15.53 13.00 -4.80
N ALA A 260 -14.35 13.61 -4.88
CA ALA A 260 -13.19 13.23 -4.08
C ALA A 260 -12.37 14.44 -3.63
N PHE A 261 -11.54 14.25 -2.60
CA PHE A 261 -10.59 15.26 -2.14
C PHE A 261 -9.31 15.19 -2.96
N ASN A 262 -9.05 16.22 -3.76
CA ASN A 262 -7.80 16.39 -4.48
C ASN A 262 -6.77 17.05 -3.56
N ILE A 263 -5.59 16.45 -3.49
CA ILE A 263 -4.42 16.94 -2.76
C ILE A 263 -3.30 17.10 -3.80
N ASP A 264 -2.84 18.33 -4.00
CA ASP A 264 -1.75 18.61 -4.93
C ASP A 264 -0.42 18.15 -4.32
N VAL A 265 0.32 17.30 -5.04
CA VAL A 265 1.63 16.76 -4.65
C VAL A 265 2.71 17.27 -5.61
N PRO A 266 3.22 18.50 -5.43
CA PRO A 266 4.18 19.10 -6.33
C PRO A 266 5.55 18.39 -6.24
N ALA A 267 6.18 18.17 -7.39
CA ALA A 267 7.49 17.53 -7.49
C ALA A 267 8.44 18.29 -8.43
N ASP A 268 9.68 18.46 -7.98
CA ASP A 268 10.76 19.01 -8.79
C ASP A 268 11.18 18.04 -9.91
N PRO A 269 11.83 18.53 -10.99
CA PRO A 269 12.36 17.67 -12.05
C PRO A 269 13.21 16.51 -11.51
N VAL A 270 12.94 15.30 -11.97
CA VAL A 270 13.71 14.09 -11.62
C VAL A 270 14.68 13.80 -12.77
N LYS A 271 15.98 13.76 -12.46
CA LYS A 271 17.07 13.60 -13.43
C LYS A 271 18.09 12.58 -12.93
N TYR A 272 18.57 11.72 -13.81
CA TYR A 272 19.52 10.66 -13.49
C TYR A 272 20.93 11.02 -14.00
N PRO A 273 21.98 10.52 -13.31
CA PRO A 273 21.94 9.65 -12.13
C PRO A 273 21.73 10.38 -10.79
N SER A 274 21.77 11.72 -10.73
CA SER A 274 21.74 12.47 -9.46
C SER A 274 20.51 12.21 -8.57
N ALA A 275 19.36 11.88 -9.15
CA ALA A 275 18.12 11.58 -8.43
C ALA A 275 17.88 10.07 -8.19
N ALA A 276 18.90 9.21 -8.28
CA ALA A 276 18.73 7.77 -8.06
C ALA A 276 18.04 7.47 -6.72
N GLY A 277 18.53 8.05 -5.61
CA GLY A 277 17.94 7.85 -4.28
C GLY A 277 16.77 8.78 -3.92
N ARG A 278 16.15 9.47 -4.89
CA ARG A 278 15.11 10.45 -4.57
C ARG A 278 13.76 9.80 -4.29
N VAL A 279 13.20 10.12 -3.11
CA VAL A 279 11.81 9.86 -2.72
C VAL A 279 11.20 11.18 -2.26
N ASP A 280 10.04 11.54 -2.83
CA ASP A 280 9.29 12.71 -2.36
C ASP A 280 8.23 12.24 -1.35
N GLU A 281 8.13 12.91 -0.21
CA GLU A 281 7.28 12.55 0.92
C GLU A 281 6.28 13.67 1.29
N TYR A 282 5.04 13.29 1.57
CA TYR A 282 3.96 14.22 1.92
C TYR A 282 3.20 13.69 3.13
N LEU A 283 3.04 14.52 4.16
CA LEU A 283 2.27 14.19 5.35
C LEU A 283 0.80 14.55 5.14
N ILE A 284 -0.10 13.59 5.33
CA ILE A 284 -1.54 13.75 5.14
C ILE A 284 -2.25 13.28 6.41
N GLU A 285 -3.19 14.08 6.91
CA GLU A 285 -4.09 13.70 8.00
C GLU A 285 -5.54 13.79 7.52
N VAL A 286 -6.29 12.70 7.76
CA VAL A 286 -7.67 12.54 7.31
C VAL A 286 -8.54 12.14 8.49
N THR A 287 -9.66 12.84 8.66
CA THR A 287 -10.63 12.55 9.72
C THR A 287 -12.00 12.21 9.14
N ASN A 288 -12.76 11.40 9.87
CA ASN A 288 -14.17 11.19 9.62
C ASN A 288 -15.01 12.01 10.61
N PRO A 289 -15.54 13.17 10.21
CA PRO A 289 -16.32 14.04 11.11
C PRO A 289 -17.73 13.51 11.41
N LEU A 290 -18.14 12.40 10.79
CA LEU A 290 -19.50 11.88 10.88
C LEU A 290 -19.67 10.89 12.04
N SER A 291 -20.92 10.65 12.43
CA SER A 291 -21.31 9.65 13.45
C SER A 291 -21.42 8.22 12.92
N THR A 292 -21.04 7.99 11.66
CA THR A 292 -21.11 6.70 10.97
C THR A 292 -19.77 6.37 10.32
N VAL A 293 -19.48 5.08 10.12
CA VAL A 293 -18.34 4.64 9.32
C VAL A 293 -18.44 5.22 7.91
N THR A 294 -17.36 5.80 7.41
CA THR A 294 -17.36 6.52 6.13
C THR A 294 -16.17 6.10 5.27
N ASN A 295 -16.44 5.87 3.99
CA ASN A 295 -15.40 5.75 2.98
C ASN A 295 -15.04 7.15 2.44
N ILE A 296 -13.77 7.52 2.55
CA ILE A 296 -13.23 8.84 2.21
C ILE A 296 -12.31 8.69 0.99
N PRO A 297 -12.74 9.16 -0.21
CA PRO A 297 -11.94 9.09 -1.42
C PRO A 297 -10.92 10.23 -1.50
N LEU A 298 -9.64 9.88 -1.66
CA LEU A 298 -8.53 10.82 -1.81
C LEU A 298 -7.89 10.67 -3.18
N ARG A 299 -7.44 11.78 -3.76
CA ARG A 299 -6.72 11.83 -5.03
C ARG A 299 -5.47 12.69 -4.90
N PHE A 300 -4.33 12.11 -5.24
CA PHE A 300 -3.04 12.79 -5.22
C PHE A 300 -2.72 13.28 -6.63
N ILE A 301 -2.78 14.60 -6.84
CA ILE A 301 -2.64 15.22 -8.15
C ILE A 301 -1.22 15.76 -8.29
N GLN A 302 -0.45 15.27 -9.27
CA GLN A 302 0.86 15.86 -9.56
C GLN A 302 0.65 17.06 -10.51
N PRO A 303 0.76 18.33 -10.05
CA PRO A 303 0.37 19.48 -10.87
C PRO A 303 1.28 19.64 -12.09
N THR A 304 2.55 19.25 -11.95
CA THR A 304 3.48 19.04 -13.06
C THR A 304 4.01 17.62 -12.97
N PRO A 305 3.55 16.71 -13.83
CA PRO A 305 3.96 15.31 -13.73
C PRO A 305 5.46 15.13 -13.95
N ARG A 306 6.09 14.20 -13.22
CA ARG A 306 7.54 13.90 -13.27
C ARG A 306 7.76 12.41 -13.41
N ALA A 307 8.80 12.00 -14.14
CA ALA A 307 9.22 10.61 -14.27
C ALA A 307 8.05 9.63 -14.56
N LEU A 308 7.14 10.08 -15.42
CA LEU A 308 5.77 9.57 -15.52
C LEU A 308 5.70 8.06 -15.82
N THR A 309 6.65 7.50 -16.58
CA THR A 309 6.62 6.08 -16.95
C THR A 309 6.86 5.13 -15.77
N GLY A 310 7.56 5.59 -14.72
CA GLY A 310 8.03 4.74 -13.61
C GLY A 310 7.55 5.09 -12.21
N THR A 311 6.79 6.17 -12.02
CA THR A 311 6.37 6.61 -10.69
C THR A 311 5.50 5.58 -9.97
N VAL A 312 5.82 5.33 -8.69
CA VAL A 312 5.01 4.57 -7.72
C VAL A 312 4.61 5.47 -6.56
N MET A 313 3.46 5.21 -5.96
CA MET A 313 2.95 5.90 -4.79
C MET A 313 2.66 4.88 -3.68
N LEU A 314 3.18 5.13 -2.48
CA LEU A 314 3.01 4.26 -1.31
C LEU A 314 2.44 5.07 -0.14
N LEU A 315 1.52 4.46 0.62
CA LEU A 315 1.12 4.98 1.92
C LEU A 315 1.91 4.29 3.01
N CYS A 316 2.51 5.11 3.86
CA CYS A 316 3.32 4.73 4.98
C CYS A 316 2.75 5.31 6.26
N ASP A 317 3.05 4.69 7.38
CA ASP A 317 2.88 5.27 8.70
C ASP A 317 3.62 6.61 8.77
N ALA A 318 3.02 7.59 9.44
CA ALA A 318 3.54 8.95 9.42
C ALA A 318 4.88 9.08 10.14
N ASP A 319 5.07 8.31 11.21
CA ASP A 319 6.18 8.49 12.16
C ASP A 319 7.27 7.45 11.94
N SER A 320 6.92 6.17 11.77
CA SER A 320 7.89 5.09 11.52
C SER A 320 8.31 4.96 10.05
N GLY A 321 7.45 5.35 9.09
CA GLY A 321 7.72 5.14 7.66
C GLY A 321 7.39 3.74 7.12
N ARG A 322 6.98 2.80 7.98
CA ARG A 322 6.56 1.45 7.56
C ARG A 322 5.37 1.50 6.58
N PRO A 323 5.32 0.64 5.54
CA PRO A 323 4.19 0.63 4.60
C PRO A 323 2.88 0.18 5.29
N LEU A 324 1.79 0.87 5.01
CA LEU A 324 0.45 0.56 5.58
C LEU A 324 -0.27 -0.57 4.83
N GLY A 325 0.27 -1.03 3.70
CA GLY A 325 -0.38 -2.02 2.85
C GLY A 325 -1.69 -1.57 2.19
N ILE A 326 -1.99 -0.27 2.23
CA ILE A 326 -3.13 0.36 1.55
C ILE A 326 -2.71 0.78 0.15
N PRO A 327 -3.29 0.20 -0.92
CA PRO A 327 -2.90 0.54 -2.29
C PRO A 327 -3.17 2.02 -2.63
N VAL A 328 -2.29 2.58 -3.46
CA VAL A 328 -2.55 3.82 -4.21
C VAL A 328 -2.64 3.47 -5.68
N GLN A 329 -3.84 3.56 -6.25
CA GLN A 329 -4.04 3.39 -7.68
C GLN A 329 -3.35 4.55 -8.42
N ILE A 330 -2.61 4.24 -9.49
CA ILE A 330 -2.06 5.24 -10.40
C ILE A 330 -2.74 5.15 -11.77
N SER A 331 -3.12 6.32 -12.29
CA SER A 331 -3.56 6.51 -13.68
C SER A 331 -2.81 7.69 -14.29
N LYS A 332 -2.44 7.58 -15.57
CA LYS A 332 -1.61 8.60 -16.25
C LYS A 332 -1.90 8.73 -17.74
N ASN A 333 -1.46 9.82 -18.33
CA ASN A 333 -1.47 10.06 -19.78
C ASN A 333 -0.32 10.98 -20.19
N TRP A 334 0.11 10.84 -21.45
CA TRP A 334 1.05 11.73 -22.12
C TRP A 334 0.68 12.00 -23.58
N HIS A 335 -0.44 11.44 -24.06
CA HIS A 335 -0.80 11.47 -25.46
C HIS A 335 -1.56 12.74 -25.85
N GLY A 336 -1.24 13.28 -27.02
CA GLY A 336 -1.90 14.47 -27.56
C GLY A 336 -1.52 15.77 -26.84
N SER A 337 -2.33 16.81 -27.04
CA SER A 337 -2.19 18.09 -26.36
C SER A 337 -3.33 18.30 -25.38
N SER A 338 -3.13 19.15 -24.37
CA SER A 338 -4.17 19.51 -23.39
C SER A 338 -5.32 20.36 -23.96
N ALA A 339 -5.39 20.55 -25.28
CA ALA A 339 -6.49 21.23 -25.94
C ALA A 339 -7.77 20.39 -25.92
N ASP A 340 -7.62 19.06 -26.02
CA ASP A 340 -8.70 18.09 -25.86
C ASP A 340 -8.77 17.69 -24.38
N VAL A 341 -9.97 17.58 -23.82
CA VAL A 341 -10.12 17.31 -22.39
C VAL A 341 -9.64 15.88 -22.07
N HIS A 342 -8.91 15.74 -20.97
CA HIS A 342 -8.22 14.53 -20.53
C HIS A 342 -7.08 14.03 -21.44
N ALA A 343 -6.76 14.73 -22.54
CA ALA A 343 -5.52 14.53 -23.28
C ALA A 343 -4.34 15.27 -22.62
N GLY A 344 -3.13 14.95 -23.06
CA GLY A 344 -1.89 15.57 -22.61
C GLY A 344 -1.26 14.90 -21.39
N PHE A 345 -0.33 15.63 -20.78
CA PHE A 345 0.58 15.10 -19.75
C PHE A 345 -0.02 15.26 -18.34
N TRP A 346 -0.45 14.16 -17.72
CA TRP A 346 -0.98 14.15 -16.34
C TRP A 346 -0.72 12.81 -15.64
N LEU A 347 -0.60 12.85 -14.30
CA LEU A 347 -0.43 11.69 -13.44
C LEU A 347 -1.26 11.89 -12.15
N ARG A 348 -1.98 10.85 -11.73
CA ARG A 348 -2.89 10.91 -10.57
C ARG A 348 -2.80 9.63 -9.75
N GLY A 349 -2.65 9.80 -8.44
CA GLY A 349 -2.84 8.76 -7.44
C GLY A 349 -4.26 8.77 -6.90
N SER A 350 -4.82 7.63 -6.50
CA SER A 350 -6.15 7.54 -5.88
C SER A 350 -6.19 6.44 -4.83
N THR A 351 -6.80 6.73 -3.69
CA THR A 351 -7.01 5.77 -2.60
C THR A 351 -8.36 6.02 -1.92
N MET A 352 -8.84 5.05 -1.13
CA MET A 352 -10.09 5.20 -0.38
C MET A 352 -9.94 4.62 1.02
N LEU A 353 -10.08 5.48 2.03
CA LEU A 353 -9.94 5.11 3.43
C LEU A 353 -11.31 4.86 4.07
N THR A 354 -11.45 3.76 4.81
CA THR A 354 -12.65 3.49 5.61
C THR A 354 -12.34 3.84 7.06
N LEU A 355 -12.91 4.94 7.56
CA LEU A 355 -12.65 5.42 8.93
C LEU A 355 -13.90 5.28 9.81
N GLN A 356 -13.67 4.91 11.08
CA GLN A 356 -14.71 4.90 12.12
C GLN A 356 -15.21 6.31 12.43
N PRO A 357 -16.39 6.48 13.05
CA PRO A 357 -16.87 7.79 13.48
C PRO A 357 -15.87 8.55 14.34
N GLY A 358 -15.53 9.80 13.99
CA GLY A 358 -14.58 10.63 14.72
C GLY A 358 -13.11 10.19 14.64
N ALA A 359 -12.80 9.10 13.91
CA ALA A 359 -11.44 8.62 13.78
C ALA A 359 -10.62 9.51 12.86
N THR A 360 -9.34 9.69 13.21
CA THR A 360 -8.35 10.41 12.43
C THR A 360 -7.20 9.48 12.09
N GLN A 361 -6.76 9.50 10.84
CA GLN A 361 -5.59 8.78 10.35
C GLN A 361 -4.54 9.77 9.87
N ARG A 362 -3.34 9.67 10.42
CA ARG A 362 -2.16 10.38 9.94
C ARG A 362 -1.27 9.40 9.17
N MET A 363 -0.81 9.80 8.00
CA MET A 363 -0.04 8.94 7.09
C MET A 363 0.93 9.77 6.26
N LYS A 364 1.98 9.11 5.77
CA LYS A 364 2.94 9.66 4.82
C LYS A 364 2.70 9.04 3.44
N LEU A 365 2.52 9.87 2.41
CA LEU A 365 2.57 9.45 1.01
C LEU A 365 4.00 9.56 0.50
N ARG A 366 4.56 8.46 -0.02
CA ARG A 366 5.86 8.42 -0.70
C ARG A 366 5.68 8.31 -2.21
N LEU A 367 6.34 9.18 -2.96
CA LEU A 367 6.48 9.10 -4.42
C LEU A 367 7.87 8.59 -4.74
N VAL A 368 7.91 7.40 -5.34
CA VAL A 368 9.14 6.71 -5.77
C VAL A 368 9.26 6.85 -7.28
N TYR A 369 10.46 7.12 -7.79
CA TYR A 369 10.70 7.31 -9.22
C TYR A 369 11.57 6.20 -9.82
N GLY A 370 12.90 6.30 -9.71
CA GLY A 370 13.82 5.45 -10.47
C GLY A 370 14.34 4.24 -9.71
N TYR A 371 14.73 4.45 -8.45
CA TYR A 371 15.30 3.40 -7.62
C TYR A 371 14.56 3.33 -6.28
N TRP A 372 14.61 2.15 -5.67
CA TRP A 372 14.07 1.82 -4.35
C TRP A 372 14.93 0.73 -3.73
N GLY A 373 15.38 0.90 -2.48
CA GLY A 373 16.24 -0.09 -1.82
C GLY A 373 17.50 -0.46 -2.60
N GLY A 374 18.11 0.49 -3.33
CA GLY A 374 19.32 0.27 -4.12
C GLY A 374 19.12 -0.42 -5.49
N ALA A 375 17.89 -0.78 -5.85
CA ALA A 375 17.55 -1.41 -7.13
C ALA A 375 16.59 -0.55 -7.96
N GLY A 376 16.46 -0.82 -9.26
CA GLY A 376 15.48 -0.14 -10.10
C GLY A 376 14.06 -0.42 -9.61
N ALA A 377 13.30 0.62 -9.28
CA ALA A 377 11.93 0.45 -8.80
C ALA A 377 11.04 -0.07 -9.93
N VAL A 378 10.18 -1.04 -9.65
CA VAL A 378 9.16 -1.49 -10.62
C VAL A 378 7.86 -0.75 -10.43
N SER A 379 7.15 -0.48 -11.53
CA SER A 379 5.81 0.08 -11.50
C SER A 379 4.89 -0.65 -12.47
N HIS A 380 3.58 -0.68 -12.18
CA HIS A 380 2.54 -1.14 -13.09
C HIS A 380 1.28 -0.31 -12.87
N SER A 381 0.87 0.43 -13.89
CA SER A 381 -0.22 1.41 -13.76
C SER A 381 -1.02 1.54 -15.05
N GLN A 382 -2.24 2.08 -14.94
CA GLN A 382 -3.08 2.31 -16.10
C GLN A 382 -2.62 3.55 -16.88
N LEU A 383 -2.56 3.39 -18.20
CA LEU A 383 -2.25 4.42 -19.18
C LEU A 383 -3.49 4.74 -20.02
N SER A 384 -3.92 6.00 -20.00
CA SER A 384 -4.98 6.48 -20.87
C SER A 384 -4.43 6.73 -22.28
N LEU A 385 -5.24 6.38 -23.28
CA LEU A 385 -4.92 6.62 -24.70
C LEU A 385 -5.72 7.78 -25.30
N ILE A 386 -6.35 8.61 -24.47
CA ILE A 386 -6.99 9.85 -24.92
C ILE A 386 -5.92 10.75 -25.52
N GLY A 387 -6.11 11.14 -26.79
CA GLY A 387 -5.11 11.87 -27.58
C GLY A 387 -4.29 10.98 -28.54
N TYR A 388 -4.18 9.67 -28.27
CA TYR A 388 -3.59 8.69 -29.19
C TYR A 388 -4.58 8.22 -30.28
N LYS A 389 -5.88 8.51 -30.10
CA LYS A 389 -7.00 8.16 -31.01
C LYS A 389 -7.40 6.68 -30.98
N ALA A 390 -7.11 6.00 -29.88
CA ALA A 390 -7.62 4.67 -29.55
C ALA A 390 -7.98 4.66 -28.06
N ASN A 391 -9.05 5.38 -27.72
CA ASN A 391 -9.28 6.02 -26.42
C ASN A 391 -9.62 5.07 -25.25
N TRP A 392 -9.23 3.80 -25.28
CA TRP A 392 -9.49 2.84 -24.20
C TRP A 392 -8.24 2.58 -23.36
N LYS A 393 -8.16 1.38 -22.78
CA LYS A 393 -7.21 1.00 -21.74
C LYS A 393 -5.89 0.47 -22.32
N TRP A 394 -4.79 1.10 -21.95
CA TRP A 394 -3.50 0.42 -21.83
C TRP A 394 -3.10 0.28 -20.37
N ASP A 395 -2.36 -0.76 -20.06
CA ASP A 395 -1.53 -0.79 -18.86
C ASP A 395 -0.06 -0.67 -19.27
N GLN A 396 0.75 -0.08 -18.39
CA GLN A 396 2.18 0.06 -18.63
C GLN A 396 2.95 -0.24 -17.35
N SER A 397 3.98 -1.06 -17.51
CA SER A 397 4.97 -1.38 -16.48
C SER A 397 6.35 -0.81 -16.83
N ALA A 398 7.11 -0.41 -15.81
CA ALA A 398 8.49 0.08 -15.95
C ALA A 398 9.43 -0.53 -14.90
N LEU A 399 10.72 -0.65 -15.25
CA LEU A 399 11.85 -0.86 -14.32
C LEU A 399 12.66 0.43 -14.33
N GLY A 400 12.47 1.25 -13.30
CA GLY A 400 12.90 2.64 -13.24
C GLY A 400 11.94 3.61 -13.93
N ALA A 401 12.36 4.87 -14.07
CA ALA A 401 11.55 5.97 -14.60
C ALA A 401 12.21 6.72 -15.78
N TRP A 402 12.74 5.96 -16.75
CA TRP A 402 13.43 6.47 -17.93
C TRP A 402 12.87 5.97 -19.27
N GLY A 403 11.77 5.23 -19.23
CA GLY A 403 11.08 4.69 -20.39
C GLY A 403 9.97 3.75 -19.94
N GLU A 404 9.19 3.24 -20.87
CA GLU A 404 8.34 2.07 -20.62
C GLU A 404 9.18 0.79 -20.72
N SER A 405 8.79 -0.26 -20.00
CA SER A 405 9.38 -1.60 -20.14
C SER A 405 8.44 -2.54 -20.87
N LEU A 406 7.16 -2.54 -20.48
CA LEU A 406 6.13 -3.33 -21.13
C LEU A 406 4.80 -2.59 -21.14
N THR A 407 4.10 -2.62 -22.27
CA THR A 407 2.70 -2.16 -22.36
C THR A 407 1.78 -3.33 -22.66
N TYR A 408 0.56 -3.23 -22.13
CA TYR A 408 -0.47 -4.24 -22.26
C TYR A 408 -1.72 -3.60 -22.86
N ASP A 409 -2.34 -4.25 -23.85
CA ASP A 409 -3.69 -3.97 -24.35
C ASP A 409 -4.62 -5.13 -23.95
N PRO A 410 -5.17 -5.12 -22.73
CA PRO A 410 -5.89 -6.27 -22.21
C PRO A 410 -7.16 -6.59 -22.97
N THR A 411 -7.80 -5.57 -23.55
CA THR A 411 -9.01 -5.71 -24.37
C THR A 411 -8.71 -5.95 -25.84
N GLN A 412 -7.43 -5.91 -26.23
CA GLN A 412 -6.97 -5.91 -27.61
C GLN A 412 -7.77 -4.92 -28.47
N HIS A 413 -8.09 -3.74 -27.92
CA HIS A 413 -8.98 -2.79 -28.59
C HIS A 413 -8.32 -2.17 -29.82
N LEU A 414 -6.99 -2.05 -29.82
CA LEU A 414 -6.22 -1.71 -31.01
C LEU A 414 -6.22 -2.84 -32.04
N GLY A 415 -6.63 -4.06 -31.66
CA GLY A 415 -6.74 -5.23 -32.52
C GLY A 415 -5.38 -5.81 -32.92
N ALA A 416 -4.35 -5.64 -32.09
CA ALA A 416 -3.00 -6.09 -32.39
C ALA A 416 -2.61 -7.30 -31.52
N ALA A 417 -2.23 -7.08 -30.26
CA ALA A 417 -1.77 -8.10 -29.33
C ALA A 417 -2.15 -7.75 -27.89
N PHE A 418 -1.91 -8.66 -26.94
CA PHE A 418 -2.04 -8.35 -25.51
C PHE A 418 -0.79 -7.65 -24.98
N LEU A 419 0.40 -8.15 -25.33
CA LEU A 419 1.70 -7.52 -25.03
C LEU A 419 2.12 -6.71 -26.26
N ASP A 420 2.13 -5.39 -26.15
CA ASP A 420 2.46 -4.48 -27.24
C ASP A 420 3.94 -4.07 -27.16
N ASP A 421 4.24 -2.84 -26.70
CA ASP A 421 5.61 -2.34 -26.59
C ASP A 421 6.36 -3.10 -25.51
N ILE A 422 7.50 -3.71 -25.89
CA ILE A 422 8.42 -4.41 -24.99
C ILE A 422 9.79 -3.81 -25.19
N ARG A 423 10.40 -3.30 -24.13
CA ARG A 423 11.66 -2.56 -24.18
C ARG A 423 12.61 -3.01 -23.08
N PRO A 424 13.90 -3.20 -23.38
CA PRO A 424 14.89 -3.50 -22.37
C PRO A 424 15.21 -2.27 -21.51
N THR A 425 15.89 -2.49 -20.39
CA THR A 425 16.38 -1.47 -19.46
C THR A 425 17.81 -1.83 -19.09
N PHE A 426 18.52 -0.87 -18.52
CA PHE A 426 19.97 -0.96 -18.31
C PHE A 426 20.77 -1.22 -19.59
N THR A 427 20.16 -1.03 -20.77
CA THR A 427 20.81 -1.09 -22.08
C THR A 427 20.88 0.27 -22.76
N ASN A 428 21.87 0.48 -23.62
CA ASN A 428 22.06 1.75 -24.32
C ASN A 428 20.77 2.24 -25.01
N SER A 429 20.38 3.47 -24.72
CA SER A 429 19.21 4.13 -25.31
C SER A 429 19.44 4.46 -26.78
N TYR A 430 18.42 4.27 -27.64
CA TYR A 430 18.46 4.80 -29.00
C TYR A 430 18.12 6.30 -29.05
N SER A 431 17.43 6.78 -28.00
CA SER A 431 17.16 8.19 -27.77
C SER A 431 18.26 8.82 -26.93
N ILE A 432 18.71 10.02 -27.33
CA ILE A 432 19.63 10.86 -26.54
C ILE A 432 18.92 12.18 -26.24
N SER A 433 17.79 12.08 -25.56
CA SER A 433 17.07 13.25 -25.04
C SER A 433 17.64 13.64 -23.67
N ASN A 434 17.65 14.94 -23.38
CA ASN A 434 18.02 15.45 -22.05
C ASN A 434 16.82 15.45 -21.07
N ALA A 435 15.74 14.74 -21.40
CA ALA A 435 14.47 14.80 -20.66
C ALA A 435 14.59 14.16 -19.27
N ASN A 436 15.36 13.08 -19.13
CA ASN A 436 15.54 12.34 -17.88
C ASN A 436 16.98 12.40 -17.34
N LYS A 437 17.87 13.13 -18.03
CA LYS A 437 19.31 13.18 -17.72
C LYS A 437 19.74 14.45 -17.02
N ASP A 438 20.79 14.33 -16.21
CA ASP A 438 21.51 15.46 -15.66
C ASP A 438 22.04 16.38 -16.78
N ALA A 439 22.09 17.68 -16.49
CA ALA A 439 22.50 18.67 -17.48
C ALA A 439 23.97 18.47 -17.88
N GLY A 440 24.22 18.30 -19.19
CA GLY A 440 25.56 18.11 -19.73
C GLY A 440 25.96 16.64 -19.92
N ASP A 441 25.13 15.70 -19.48
CA ASP A 441 25.28 14.29 -19.82
C ASP A 441 24.87 14.05 -21.29
N VAL A 442 25.76 13.43 -22.06
CA VAL A 442 25.57 13.11 -23.48
C VAL A 442 25.57 11.60 -23.74
N ASN A 443 25.67 10.79 -22.69
CA ASN A 443 25.73 9.32 -22.79
C ASN A 443 24.36 8.74 -23.16
N ALA A 444 24.36 7.51 -23.67
CA ALA A 444 23.17 6.79 -24.09
C ALA A 444 22.52 6.00 -22.93
N GLU A 445 22.35 6.62 -21.77
CA GLU A 445 21.82 5.98 -20.55
C GLU A 445 20.43 6.56 -20.19
N TYR A 446 19.68 5.96 -19.27
CA TYR A 446 18.45 6.55 -18.69
C TYR A 446 17.48 7.22 -19.67
N ASP A 447 17.19 6.59 -20.82
CA ASP A 447 16.24 7.09 -21.82
C ASP A 447 15.59 5.94 -22.60
N TRP A 448 14.75 6.26 -23.59
CA TRP A 448 14.04 5.29 -24.41
C TRP A 448 14.99 4.30 -25.12
N THR A 449 14.77 3.01 -24.87
CA THR A 449 15.38 1.86 -25.55
C THR A 449 14.48 1.34 -26.67
N GLU A 450 15.01 0.50 -27.54
CA GLU A 450 14.28 -0.03 -28.68
C GLU A 450 13.08 -0.89 -28.28
N ASN A 451 12.02 -0.86 -29.09
CA ASN A 451 10.88 -1.76 -28.92
C ASN A 451 11.11 -3.08 -29.67
N VAL A 452 11.20 -4.19 -28.95
CA VAL A 452 11.30 -5.58 -29.46
C VAL A 452 10.00 -6.38 -29.25
N GLY A 453 8.90 -5.66 -29.03
CA GLY A 453 7.65 -6.20 -28.54
C GLY A 453 6.76 -6.98 -29.49
N GLY A 454 5.64 -7.39 -28.89
CA GLY A 454 4.66 -8.31 -29.45
C GLY A 454 4.61 -9.65 -28.74
N GLY A 455 3.52 -9.90 -28.02
CA GLY A 455 3.18 -11.21 -27.46
C GLY A 455 1.68 -11.31 -27.14
N ASP A 456 1.18 -12.52 -26.96
CA ASP A 456 -0.25 -12.74 -26.70
C ASP A 456 -0.47 -13.83 -25.63
N PHE A 457 -1.56 -13.68 -24.88
CA PHE A 457 -2.09 -14.74 -24.03
C PHE A 457 -3.34 -15.31 -24.69
N LEU A 458 -3.46 -16.64 -24.73
CA LEU A 458 -4.54 -17.36 -25.40
C LEU A 458 -4.82 -16.91 -26.84
N THR A 459 -4.25 -17.60 -27.81
CA THR A 459 -4.75 -17.53 -29.19
C THR A 459 -5.66 -18.72 -29.44
N TYR A 460 -6.98 -18.48 -29.45
CA TYR A 460 -7.99 -19.51 -29.69
C TYR A 460 -8.73 -19.29 -31.01
N ARG A 461 -8.54 -20.27 -31.92
CA ARG A 461 -9.33 -20.45 -33.12
C ARG A 461 -10.08 -21.78 -33.05
N ASP A 462 -11.39 -21.72 -33.24
CA ASP A 462 -12.23 -22.92 -33.25
C ASP A 462 -11.98 -23.81 -34.47
N SER A 463 -12.72 -24.92 -34.56
CA SER A 463 -12.65 -25.85 -35.70
C SER A 463 -13.10 -25.25 -37.04
N ALA A 464 -13.82 -24.12 -37.02
CA ALA A 464 -14.18 -23.33 -38.19
C ALA A 464 -13.13 -22.25 -38.51
N ASN A 465 -11.99 -22.26 -37.80
CA ASN A 465 -10.91 -21.30 -37.89
C ASN A 465 -11.30 -19.86 -37.48
N LYS A 466 -12.37 -19.70 -36.71
CA LYS A 466 -12.84 -18.41 -36.20
C LYS A 466 -12.07 -18.04 -34.93
N PHE A 467 -11.53 -16.83 -34.89
CA PHE A 467 -10.94 -16.25 -33.68
C PHE A 467 -12.02 -15.84 -32.67
N HIS A 468 -11.79 -16.13 -31.39
CA HIS A 468 -12.69 -15.79 -30.30
C HIS A 468 -12.11 -14.66 -29.44
N TRP A 469 -12.85 -13.55 -29.33
CA TRP A 469 -12.46 -12.42 -28.49
C TRP A 469 -12.74 -12.70 -27.02
N LEU A 470 -12.12 -11.91 -26.13
CA LEU A 470 -12.50 -11.87 -24.73
C LEU A 470 -13.62 -10.85 -24.49
N LYS A 471 -14.57 -11.23 -23.63
CA LYS A 471 -15.59 -10.35 -23.04
C LYS A 471 -15.53 -10.39 -21.52
N ARG A 472 -16.20 -9.43 -20.87
CA ARG A 472 -16.18 -9.22 -19.41
C ARG A 472 -14.77 -9.10 -18.82
N LEU A 473 -13.87 -8.46 -19.57
CA LEU A 473 -12.48 -8.39 -19.19
C LEU A 473 -12.24 -7.40 -18.05
N LYS A 474 -11.79 -7.94 -16.91
CA LYS A 474 -11.48 -7.21 -15.67
C LYS A 474 -9.97 -7.20 -15.42
N THR A 475 -9.52 -6.23 -14.63
CA THR A 475 -8.11 -6.14 -14.21
C THR A 475 -8.01 -5.80 -12.73
N CYS A 476 -7.29 -6.65 -12.00
CA CYS A 476 -6.95 -6.50 -10.60
C CYS A 476 -5.48 -6.09 -10.45
N TYR A 477 -5.24 -4.86 -10.01
CA TYR A 477 -3.91 -4.34 -9.68
C TYR A 477 -3.61 -4.69 -8.22
N TYR A 478 -3.09 -5.89 -7.97
CA TYR A 478 -2.89 -6.39 -6.61
C TYR A 478 -1.66 -5.76 -5.95
N GLN A 479 -0.53 -5.74 -6.66
CA GLN A 479 0.68 -5.01 -6.28
C GLN A 479 1.17 -4.17 -7.46
N THR A 480 1.52 -2.91 -7.24
CA THR A 480 1.92 -1.99 -8.32
C THR A 480 3.37 -1.53 -8.23
N GLY A 481 4.18 -2.06 -7.30
CA GLY A 481 5.56 -1.65 -7.03
C GLY A 481 5.77 -1.09 -5.61
N PRO A 482 7.00 -0.68 -5.23
CA PRO A 482 8.22 -0.55 -6.04
C PRO A 482 9.16 -1.77 -6.11
N ASN A 483 8.97 -2.82 -5.31
CA ASN A 483 9.77 -4.04 -5.34
C ASN A 483 9.21 -5.13 -6.24
N LEU A 484 7.88 -5.27 -6.26
CA LEU A 484 7.19 -6.27 -7.06
C LEU A 484 5.87 -5.70 -7.57
N THR A 485 5.57 -6.00 -8.83
CA THR A 485 4.23 -5.81 -9.38
C THR A 485 3.57 -7.16 -9.58
N GLU A 486 2.25 -7.18 -9.41
CA GLU A 486 1.41 -8.34 -9.57
C GLU A 486 0.01 -7.85 -10.01
N VAL A 487 -0.30 -8.09 -11.29
CA VAL A 487 -1.54 -7.64 -11.93
C VAL A 487 -2.22 -8.82 -12.61
N HIS A 488 -3.52 -8.96 -12.35
CA HIS A 488 -4.34 -10.06 -12.85
C HIS A 488 -5.36 -9.55 -13.84
N TYR A 489 -5.58 -10.33 -14.88
CA TYR A 489 -6.58 -10.09 -15.91
C TYR A 489 -7.50 -11.29 -15.97
N SER A 490 -8.80 -11.07 -15.98
CA SER A 490 -9.77 -12.16 -16.13
C SER A 490 -10.82 -11.81 -17.16
N GLY A 491 -11.32 -12.81 -17.86
CA GLY A 491 -12.38 -12.67 -18.85
C GLY A 491 -12.88 -14.03 -19.32
N VAL A 492 -13.77 -14.01 -20.29
CA VAL A 492 -14.30 -15.23 -20.93
C VAL A 492 -14.31 -15.06 -22.44
N THR A 493 -14.04 -16.13 -23.19
CA THR A 493 -14.17 -16.11 -24.65
C THR A 493 -15.61 -15.76 -25.08
N ASP A 494 -15.77 -15.12 -26.24
CA ASP A 494 -17.07 -14.62 -26.70
C ASP A 494 -18.11 -15.73 -26.94
N ASP A 495 -17.67 -16.98 -27.09
CA ASP A 495 -18.48 -18.21 -27.17
C ASP A 495 -18.78 -18.88 -25.81
N ASP A 496 -18.35 -18.25 -24.71
CA ASP A 496 -18.52 -18.70 -23.33
C ASP A 496 -17.90 -20.09 -23.06
N LYS A 497 -16.81 -20.44 -23.75
CA LYS A 497 -16.16 -21.75 -23.61
C LYS A 497 -14.96 -21.75 -22.69
N ILE A 498 -14.17 -20.68 -22.65
CA ILE A 498 -12.93 -20.63 -21.88
C ILE A 498 -12.96 -19.39 -21.00
N ARG A 499 -12.90 -19.58 -19.68
CA ARG A 499 -12.57 -18.51 -18.73
C ARG A 499 -11.06 -18.42 -18.61
N VAL A 500 -10.54 -17.20 -18.66
CA VAL A 500 -9.10 -16.93 -18.63
C VAL A 500 -8.74 -16.16 -17.38
N ASN A 501 -7.59 -16.48 -16.81
CA ASN A 501 -6.90 -15.67 -15.82
C ASN A 501 -5.43 -15.53 -16.24
N TYR A 502 -4.96 -14.30 -16.45
CA TYR A 502 -3.56 -13.98 -16.72
C TYR A 502 -2.98 -13.25 -15.53
N THR A 503 -1.74 -13.55 -15.20
CA THR A 503 -0.98 -12.83 -14.18
C THR A 503 0.29 -12.30 -14.82
N SER A 504 0.54 -11.00 -14.63
CA SER A 504 1.80 -10.37 -14.95
C SER A 504 2.49 -9.95 -13.66
N ARG A 505 3.69 -10.49 -13.44
CA ARG A 505 4.57 -10.07 -12.35
C ARG A 505 5.88 -9.52 -12.89
N MET A 506 6.42 -8.52 -12.19
CA MET A 506 7.69 -7.87 -12.53
C MET A 506 8.41 -7.49 -11.26
N MET A 507 9.74 -7.54 -11.27
CA MET A 507 10.54 -7.46 -10.03
C MET A 507 11.64 -6.42 -10.13
N SER A 508 11.84 -5.73 -9.01
CA SER A 508 12.92 -4.77 -8.81
C SER A 508 14.26 -5.48 -8.84
N THR A 509 15.18 -4.93 -9.61
CA THR A 509 16.54 -5.45 -9.75
C THR A 509 17.49 -4.38 -10.30
N LEU A 510 18.78 -4.67 -10.29
CA LEU A 510 19.84 -3.79 -10.75
C LEU A 510 20.47 -4.23 -12.08
N ASP A 511 20.01 -5.34 -12.66
CA ASP A 511 20.66 -6.01 -13.79
C ASP A 511 19.83 -6.02 -15.09
N TYR A 512 18.71 -6.75 -15.19
CA TYR A 512 17.84 -6.75 -16.38
C TYR A 512 16.42 -7.19 -16.06
N HIS A 513 15.52 -6.99 -17.03
CA HIS A 513 14.10 -7.34 -16.89
C HIS A 513 13.87 -8.78 -16.54
N ARG A 514 13.02 -8.99 -15.53
CA ARG A 514 12.38 -10.28 -15.24
C ARG A 514 10.88 -10.09 -15.11
N HIS A 515 10.15 -10.68 -16.05
CA HIS A 515 8.70 -10.77 -16.05
C HIS A 515 8.29 -12.23 -15.87
N PHE A 516 7.22 -12.45 -15.11
CA PHE A 516 6.59 -13.75 -14.95
C PHE A 516 5.16 -13.66 -15.46
N HIS A 517 4.87 -14.47 -16.45
CA HIS A 517 3.59 -14.50 -17.14
C HIS A 517 2.91 -15.82 -16.87
N ALA A 518 1.94 -15.81 -15.96
CA ALA A 518 1.13 -16.97 -15.63
C ALA A 518 -0.21 -16.93 -16.38
N TYR A 519 -0.69 -18.11 -16.74
CA TYR A 519 -1.99 -18.32 -17.39
C TYR A 519 -2.76 -19.42 -16.66
N ASN A 520 -4.08 -19.27 -16.61
CA ASN A 520 -5.02 -20.29 -16.15
C ASN A 520 -6.28 -20.23 -17.04
N TYR A 521 -6.58 -21.36 -17.68
CA TYR A 521 -7.67 -21.55 -18.62
C TYR A 521 -8.64 -22.59 -18.09
N GLU A 522 -9.80 -22.14 -17.62
CA GLU A 522 -10.91 -23.01 -17.22
C GLU A 522 -11.83 -23.23 -18.44
N PHE A 523 -11.90 -24.45 -18.91
CA PHE A 523 -12.79 -24.86 -20.01
C PHE A 523 -14.20 -25.06 -19.45
N LEU A 524 -15.06 -24.06 -19.63
CA LEU A 524 -16.46 -24.07 -19.20
C LEU A 524 -17.33 -24.98 -20.08
N LYS A 525 -16.89 -25.21 -21.32
CA LYS A 525 -17.55 -26.07 -22.32
C LYS A 525 -16.49 -26.73 -23.20
N ASP A 526 -16.89 -27.79 -23.89
CA ASP A 526 -16.01 -28.51 -24.81
C ASP A 526 -15.46 -27.62 -25.93
N VAL A 527 -14.14 -27.67 -26.09
CA VAL A 527 -13.39 -27.11 -27.22
C VAL A 527 -12.86 -28.28 -28.02
N THR A 528 -13.56 -28.59 -29.13
CA THR A 528 -13.29 -29.76 -29.96
C THR A 528 -12.58 -29.37 -31.25
N ASP A 529 -11.46 -30.05 -31.52
CA ASP A 529 -10.63 -29.92 -32.72
C ASP A 529 -10.35 -28.45 -33.12
N PRO A 530 -9.86 -27.59 -32.20
CA PRO A 530 -9.50 -26.22 -32.56
C PRO A 530 -8.44 -26.23 -33.67
N THR A 531 -8.47 -25.26 -34.58
CA THR A 531 -7.38 -25.14 -35.57
C THR A 531 -6.10 -24.59 -34.95
N ARG A 532 -6.22 -23.84 -33.84
CA ARG A 532 -5.11 -23.27 -33.08
C ARG A 532 -5.58 -22.91 -31.67
N LEU A 533 -4.96 -23.49 -30.66
CA LEU A 533 -5.09 -23.13 -29.27
C LEU A 533 -3.70 -23.00 -28.68
N THR A 534 -3.25 -21.76 -28.50
CA THR A 534 -1.93 -21.40 -27.98
C THR A 534 -2.11 -20.81 -26.59
N PHE A 535 -1.35 -21.28 -25.60
CA PHE A 535 -1.40 -20.74 -24.23
C PHE A 535 -0.67 -19.41 -24.12
N PHE A 536 0.52 -19.32 -24.71
CA PHE A 536 1.32 -18.10 -24.74
C PHE A 536 2.02 -17.95 -26.09
N GLN A 537 2.11 -16.73 -26.62
CA GLN A 537 2.74 -16.43 -27.89
C GLN A 537 3.78 -15.31 -27.75
N MET A 538 4.93 -15.48 -28.43
CA MET A 538 5.92 -14.41 -28.62
C MET A 538 6.08 -14.08 -30.11
N ALA A 539 6.31 -12.79 -30.39
CA ALA A 539 6.10 -12.16 -31.70
C ALA A 539 4.64 -12.35 -32.16
N ALA A 540 3.74 -11.54 -31.61
CA ALA A 540 2.30 -11.74 -31.81
C ALA A 540 1.87 -11.69 -33.29
N ASP A 541 0.73 -12.32 -33.59
CA ASP A 541 0.16 -12.41 -34.94
C ASP A 541 0.11 -11.05 -35.66
N TYR A 542 -0.23 -9.98 -34.92
CA TYR A 542 -0.47 -8.64 -35.46
C TYR A 542 0.25 -7.50 -34.73
N TYR A 543 1.11 -7.81 -33.75
CA TYR A 543 2.09 -6.88 -33.17
C TYR A 543 3.45 -7.57 -33.09
N SER A 544 4.41 -7.12 -33.89
CA SER A 544 5.75 -7.72 -33.95
C SER A 544 6.73 -6.70 -34.52
N THR A 545 7.47 -6.03 -33.64
CA THR A 545 8.34 -4.90 -33.99
C THR A 545 9.78 -5.33 -34.22
N ALA A 546 10.23 -6.38 -33.53
CA ALA A 546 11.55 -6.98 -33.68
C ALA A 546 11.77 -7.61 -35.07
N VAL A 547 13.02 -7.59 -35.54
CA VAL A 547 13.52 -8.47 -36.60
C VAL A 547 14.64 -9.32 -36.05
N TYR A 548 14.55 -10.61 -36.35
CA TYR A 548 15.47 -11.66 -35.94
C TYR A 548 15.56 -12.66 -37.09
N ASP A 549 16.75 -13.23 -37.27
CA ASP A 549 16.99 -14.33 -38.21
C ASP A 549 17.24 -15.65 -37.45
N ASN A 550 17.80 -15.55 -36.24
CA ASN A 550 18.24 -16.70 -35.46
C ASN A 550 17.53 -16.76 -34.11
N TYR A 551 17.34 -17.98 -33.63
CA TYR A 551 17.02 -18.25 -32.24
C TYR A 551 17.76 -19.51 -31.77
N TYR A 552 17.87 -19.64 -30.45
CA TYR A 552 18.63 -20.68 -29.78
C TYR A 552 17.74 -21.41 -28.79
N ILE A 553 17.87 -22.72 -28.73
CA ILE A 553 17.22 -23.56 -27.72
C ILE A 553 18.31 -24.29 -26.95
N GLY A 554 18.18 -24.33 -25.63
CA GLY A 554 19.07 -25.11 -24.79
C GLY A 554 18.43 -25.60 -23.51
N ASP A 555 19.24 -26.25 -22.68
CA ASP A 555 18.86 -26.68 -21.34
C ASP A 555 19.97 -26.32 -20.33
N ALA A 556 19.91 -26.88 -19.12
CA ALA A 556 20.90 -26.63 -18.07
C ALA A 556 22.35 -26.99 -18.51
N SER A 557 22.52 -27.94 -19.43
CA SER A 557 23.83 -28.36 -19.95
C SER A 557 24.43 -27.40 -20.99
N GLY A 558 23.61 -26.54 -21.62
CA GLY A 558 24.04 -25.59 -22.63
C GLY A 558 23.12 -25.54 -23.84
N LEU A 559 23.68 -25.06 -24.96
CA LEU A 559 23.00 -24.94 -26.25
C LEU A 559 22.70 -26.33 -26.85
N LEU A 560 21.46 -26.54 -27.29
CA LEU A 560 21.00 -27.75 -27.98
C LEU A 560 20.82 -27.51 -29.48
N ALA A 561 20.30 -26.35 -29.88
CA ALA A 561 20.03 -26.03 -31.28
C ALA A 561 20.20 -24.54 -31.57
N THR A 562 20.73 -24.25 -32.76
CA THR A 562 20.70 -22.93 -33.40
C THR A 562 19.85 -23.04 -34.66
N GLU A 563 18.84 -22.20 -34.76
CA GLU A 563 17.85 -22.25 -35.83
C GLU A 563 17.87 -20.93 -36.60
N ASN A 564 17.94 -21.02 -37.93
CA ASN A 564 17.84 -19.87 -38.83
C ASN A 564 16.50 -19.93 -39.55
N ILE A 565 15.64 -18.94 -39.31
CA ILE A 565 14.27 -18.93 -39.86
C ILE A 565 14.24 -18.79 -41.39
N ASN A 566 15.35 -18.31 -41.96
CA ASN A 566 15.55 -18.04 -43.39
C ASN A 566 16.51 -19.04 -44.05
N ALA A 567 16.73 -20.22 -43.44
CA ALA A 567 17.58 -21.27 -44.01
C ALA A 567 17.16 -21.60 -45.47
N VAL A 568 18.15 -21.77 -46.36
CA VAL A 568 17.90 -21.95 -47.80
C VAL A 568 17.13 -23.23 -48.11
N ASP A 569 17.46 -24.32 -47.42
CA ASP A 569 16.93 -25.64 -47.71
C ASP A 569 15.62 -25.95 -46.96
N ASP A 570 15.37 -25.29 -45.82
CA ASP A 570 14.16 -25.48 -44.99
C ASP A 570 13.76 -24.18 -44.26
N PRO A 571 13.21 -23.19 -44.98
CA PRO A 571 12.80 -21.93 -44.35
C PRO A 571 11.60 -22.14 -43.43
N ILE A 572 11.75 -21.73 -42.17
CA ILE A 572 10.66 -21.68 -41.18
C ILE A 572 9.75 -20.49 -41.46
N ALA A 573 10.33 -19.37 -41.90
CA ALA A 573 9.61 -18.13 -42.17
C ALA A 573 8.59 -18.28 -43.31
N GLY A 574 7.40 -17.67 -43.14
CA GLY A 574 6.36 -17.65 -44.17
C GLY A 574 5.51 -18.92 -44.29
N GLY A 575 4.68 -18.99 -45.33
CA GLY A 575 3.87 -20.18 -45.63
C GLY A 575 2.56 -20.32 -44.84
N ASN A 576 2.35 -19.55 -43.78
CA ASN A 576 1.10 -19.51 -43.00
C ASN A 576 0.71 -20.88 -42.43
N THR A 577 1.69 -21.56 -41.84
CA THR A 577 1.54 -22.94 -41.36
C THR A 577 2.57 -23.23 -40.26
N TYR A 578 2.26 -24.22 -39.43
CA TYR A 578 3.25 -24.82 -38.54
C TYR A 578 4.32 -25.58 -39.33
N LYS A 579 5.56 -25.51 -38.85
CA LYS A 579 6.77 -26.03 -39.50
C LYS A 579 7.52 -26.99 -38.58
N GLY A 580 7.85 -28.16 -39.10
CA GLY A 580 8.55 -29.20 -38.34
C GLY A 580 7.74 -29.75 -37.17
N ASP A 581 8.40 -30.57 -36.36
CA ASP A 581 7.80 -31.15 -35.15
C ASP A 581 7.82 -30.13 -33.99
N PRO A 582 6.84 -30.19 -33.07
CA PRO A 582 6.85 -29.39 -31.85
C PRO A 582 8.02 -29.75 -30.95
N ILE A 583 8.57 -28.75 -30.25
CA ILE A 583 9.75 -28.91 -29.40
C ILE A 583 9.31 -28.87 -27.94
N SER A 584 9.53 -29.94 -27.18
CA SER A 584 9.28 -29.96 -25.73
C SER A 584 10.21 -28.96 -25.02
N MET A 585 9.63 -28.06 -24.23
CA MET A 585 10.34 -26.96 -23.57
C MET A 585 10.49 -27.11 -22.06
N ASP A 586 9.94 -28.16 -21.44
CA ASP A 586 10.16 -28.48 -20.04
C ASP A 586 11.67 -28.60 -19.73
N GLY A 587 12.15 -27.83 -18.76
CA GLY A 587 13.58 -27.77 -18.41
C GLY A 587 14.48 -27.15 -19.47
N LYS A 588 13.92 -26.40 -20.44
CA LYS A 588 14.63 -25.74 -21.52
C LYS A 588 14.44 -24.23 -21.50
N TRP A 589 15.32 -23.54 -22.21
CA TRP A 589 15.23 -22.11 -22.46
C TRP A 589 15.23 -21.83 -23.96
N LEU A 590 14.57 -20.73 -24.34
CA LEU A 590 14.56 -20.16 -25.69
C LEU A 590 15.19 -18.76 -25.62
N SER A 591 16.19 -18.48 -26.47
CA SER A 591 16.77 -17.15 -26.65
C SER A 591 16.57 -16.69 -28.11
N ILE A 592 15.94 -15.54 -28.32
CA ILE A 592 15.74 -14.96 -29.65
C ILE A 592 16.79 -13.86 -29.88
N ASP A 593 17.54 -14.00 -30.98
CA ASP A 593 18.63 -13.09 -31.39
C ASP A 593 18.05 -11.95 -32.23
N ASP A 594 17.49 -10.96 -31.54
CA ASP A 594 16.95 -9.77 -32.21
C ASP A 594 18.10 -8.96 -32.82
N LEU A 595 17.96 -8.63 -34.10
CA LEU A 595 18.88 -7.78 -34.85
C LEU A 595 18.49 -6.30 -34.71
N SER A 596 17.18 -6.02 -34.73
CA SER A 596 16.64 -4.66 -34.65
C SER A 596 15.26 -4.61 -34.03
N GLY A 597 14.99 -3.53 -33.27
CA GLY A 597 13.67 -3.16 -32.76
C GLY A 597 13.01 -2.04 -33.59
N ASN A 598 11.93 -1.47 -33.06
CA ASN A 598 11.18 -0.33 -33.62
C ASN A 598 10.80 -0.53 -35.11
N SER A 599 10.36 -1.73 -35.49
CA SER A 599 10.06 -2.08 -36.89
C SER A 599 11.23 -1.85 -37.86
N GLY A 600 12.47 -1.87 -37.35
CA GLY A 600 13.71 -1.95 -38.12
C GLY A 600 14.53 -0.68 -38.02
N GLY A 601 14.02 0.29 -37.26
CA GLY A 601 14.63 1.61 -37.14
C GLY A 601 15.86 1.64 -36.24
N THR A 602 16.03 0.67 -35.34
CA THR A 602 17.06 0.73 -34.29
C THR A 602 17.66 -0.65 -34.02
N ALA A 603 18.97 -0.72 -33.79
CA ALA A 603 19.64 -1.96 -33.39
C ALA A 603 19.07 -2.46 -32.05
N ALA A 604 18.89 -3.77 -31.92
CA ALA A 604 18.56 -4.37 -30.64
C ALA A 604 19.81 -4.45 -29.75
N GLN A 605 19.64 -4.21 -28.46
CA GLN A 605 20.67 -4.20 -27.43
C GLN A 605 20.50 -5.36 -26.43
N ALA A 606 19.32 -6.00 -26.44
CA ALA A 606 18.97 -7.11 -25.57
C ALA A 606 18.51 -8.35 -26.35
N LEU A 607 18.55 -9.49 -25.68
CA LEU A 607 17.96 -10.76 -26.13
C LEU A 607 16.52 -10.85 -25.64
N ARG A 608 15.67 -11.63 -26.31
CA ARG A 608 14.39 -12.08 -25.72
C ARG A 608 14.53 -13.51 -25.23
N GLY A 609 14.55 -13.70 -23.91
CA GLY A 609 14.62 -15.01 -23.27
C GLY A 609 13.25 -15.48 -22.79
N LEU A 610 12.88 -16.74 -23.07
CA LEU A 610 11.66 -17.38 -22.59
C LEU A 610 11.98 -18.72 -21.93
N ILE A 611 11.51 -18.91 -20.70
CA ILE A 611 11.80 -20.11 -19.90
C ILE A 611 10.50 -20.58 -19.23
N PRO A 612 9.92 -21.72 -19.65
CA PRO A 612 8.75 -22.28 -18.97
C PRO A 612 9.09 -22.70 -17.54
N LEU A 613 8.28 -22.26 -16.57
CA LEU A 613 8.42 -22.65 -15.17
C LEU A 613 7.55 -23.85 -14.83
N SER A 614 6.31 -23.86 -15.33
CA SER A 614 5.38 -24.97 -15.14
C SER A 614 4.26 -24.96 -16.18
N SER A 615 3.64 -26.12 -16.42
CA SER A 615 2.34 -26.21 -17.09
C SER A 615 1.62 -27.50 -16.66
N THR A 616 0.32 -27.40 -16.45
CA THR A 616 -0.51 -28.45 -15.88
C THR A 616 -1.87 -28.55 -16.57
N LEU A 617 -2.45 -29.75 -16.56
CA LEU A 617 -3.85 -30.03 -16.89
C LEU A 617 -4.50 -30.68 -15.67
N ASN A 618 -5.47 -30.01 -15.06
CA ASN A 618 -6.15 -30.47 -13.84
C ASN A 618 -5.16 -30.78 -12.70
N GLY A 619 -4.10 -29.98 -12.58
CA GLY A 619 -3.03 -30.15 -11.60
C GLY A 619 -2.00 -31.24 -11.93
N ALA A 620 -2.21 -32.04 -12.97
CA ALA A 620 -1.22 -33.00 -13.46
C ALA A 620 -0.28 -32.34 -14.48
N ASN A 621 0.98 -32.79 -14.55
CA ASN A 621 1.96 -32.22 -15.49
C ASN A 621 1.46 -32.26 -16.95
N LEU A 622 1.53 -31.12 -17.63
CA LEU A 622 1.24 -30.98 -19.06
C LEU A 622 2.47 -30.38 -19.73
N PRO A 623 3.33 -31.17 -20.40
CA PRO A 623 4.55 -30.65 -20.99
C PRO A 623 4.28 -29.54 -22.01
N LEU A 624 4.97 -28.41 -21.84
CA LEU A 624 4.81 -27.27 -22.72
C LEU A 624 5.68 -27.44 -23.95
N HIS A 625 5.11 -27.21 -25.13
CA HIS A 625 5.79 -27.34 -26.41
C HIS A 625 5.83 -26.02 -27.16
N LEU A 626 6.96 -25.73 -27.79
CA LEU A 626 7.12 -24.65 -28.76
C LEU A 626 6.74 -25.16 -30.16
N HIS A 627 5.80 -24.47 -30.78
CA HIS A 627 5.34 -24.67 -32.15
C HIS A 627 5.80 -23.50 -33.03
N LYS A 628 6.43 -23.83 -34.16
CA LYS A 628 7.02 -22.85 -35.08
C LYS A 628 6.01 -22.48 -36.15
N TYR A 629 5.33 -21.35 -36.01
CA TYR A 629 4.34 -20.91 -37.00
C TYR A 629 4.95 -19.94 -38.01
N GLY A 630 5.14 -20.38 -39.25
CA GLY A 630 5.64 -19.51 -40.31
C GLY A 630 4.58 -18.51 -40.76
N ARG A 631 4.91 -17.21 -40.76
CA ARG A 631 4.01 -16.08 -41.04
C ARG A 631 4.40 -15.33 -42.32
N ALA A 632 3.46 -15.12 -43.24
CA ALA A 632 3.64 -14.35 -44.48
C ALA A 632 2.88 -13.01 -44.53
N TRP A 633 2.23 -12.57 -43.43
CA TRP A 633 1.56 -11.27 -43.30
C TRP A 633 2.12 -10.41 -42.15
N GLY A 634 1.81 -9.11 -42.15
CA GLY A 634 2.34 -8.14 -41.18
C GLY A 634 3.54 -7.34 -41.70
N SER A 635 4.00 -6.39 -40.91
CA SER A 635 5.04 -5.40 -41.28
C SER A 635 6.44 -6.00 -41.49
N ARG A 636 6.68 -7.23 -41.01
CA ARG A 636 7.96 -7.93 -41.06
C ARG A 636 7.74 -9.35 -41.60
N THR A 637 7.67 -9.48 -42.92
CA THR A 637 7.38 -10.74 -43.62
C THR A 637 8.34 -11.05 -44.76
N PRO A 638 8.60 -12.34 -45.03
CA PRO A 638 8.20 -13.50 -44.22
C PRO A 638 8.94 -13.53 -42.87
N SER A 639 8.31 -14.10 -41.84
CA SER A 639 8.89 -14.32 -40.50
C SER A 639 8.21 -15.53 -39.85
N MET A 640 8.40 -15.77 -38.56
CA MET A 640 7.69 -16.81 -37.79
C MET A 640 7.15 -16.28 -36.47
N LEU A 641 6.37 -17.07 -35.76
CA LEU A 641 5.86 -16.82 -34.42
C LEU A 641 6.25 -17.99 -33.51
N PHE A 642 6.37 -17.72 -32.22
CA PHE A 642 6.71 -18.72 -31.20
C PHE A 642 5.46 -19.03 -30.38
N ASP A 643 4.75 -20.10 -30.73
CA ASP A 643 3.53 -20.53 -30.04
C ASP A 643 3.85 -21.58 -28.98
N PHE A 644 3.52 -21.31 -27.71
CA PHE A 644 3.60 -22.28 -26.63
C PHE A 644 2.23 -22.92 -26.39
N SER A 645 2.14 -24.25 -26.50
CA SER A 645 0.91 -25.02 -26.29
C SER A 645 1.23 -26.43 -25.77
N ALA A 646 0.22 -27.30 -25.69
CA ALA A 646 0.41 -28.74 -25.50
C ALA A 646 1.17 -29.37 -26.69
N ASP A 647 1.30 -30.69 -26.71
CA ASP A 647 1.90 -31.47 -27.80
C ASP A 647 1.30 -31.17 -29.19
N LEU A 648 0.03 -30.73 -29.23
CA LEU A 648 -0.65 -30.27 -30.43
C LEU A 648 -1.44 -28.99 -30.14
N VAL A 649 -1.31 -27.98 -31.01
CA VAL A 649 -2.15 -26.77 -30.99
C VAL A 649 -3.62 -27.05 -31.32
N GLY A 650 -3.92 -28.20 -31.91
CA GLY A 650 -5.28 -28.66 -32.20
C GLY A 650 -5.88 -29.59 -31.14
N ARG A 651 -5.26 -29.67 -29.96
CA ARG A 651 -5.73 -30.53 -28.88
C ARG A 651 -7.12 -30.08 -28.39
N SER A 652 -8.02 -31.05 -28.24
CA SER A 652 -9.34 -30.84 -27.63
C SER A 652 -9.26 -30.82 -26.11
N TYR A 653 -10.12 -30.02 -25.49
CA TYR A 653 -10.31 -29.94 -24.04
C TYR A 653 -11.80 -30.02 -23.72
N TYR A 654 -12.13 -30.59 -22.57
CA TYR A 654 -13.50 -30.86 -22.16
C TYR A 654 -13.95 -29.91 -21.05
N ALA A 655 -15.27 -29.77 -20.91
CA ALA A 655 -15.84 -29.00 -19.81
C ALA A 655 -15.29 -29.49 -18.45
N GLY A 656 -14.77 -28.56 -17.64
CA GLY A 656 -14.13 -28.82 -16.35
C GLY A 656 -12.61 -28.97 -16.40
N ASP A 657 -12.00 -29.04 -17.59
CA ASP A 657 -10.55 -29.01 -17.71
C ASP A 657 -10.00 -27.64 -17.29
N VAL A 658 -8.84 -27.65 -16.62
CA VAL A 658 -8.09 -26.46 -16.26
C VAL A 658 -6.65 -26.60 -16.74
N VAL A 659 -6.23 -25.75 -17.66
CA VAL A 659 -4.82 -25.64 -18.06
C VAL A 659 -4.20 -24.44 -17.35
N ALA A 660 -3.19 -24.66 -16.52
CA ALA A 660 -2.49 -23.59 -15.81
C ALA A 660 -0.98 -23.73 -15.95
N GLY A 661 -0.26 -22.61 -16.13
CA GLY A 661 1.19 -22.61 -16.25
C GLY A 661 1.79 -21.23 -16.17
N GLU A 662 3.12 -21.17 -16.25
CA GLU A 662 3.88 -19.93 -16.14
C GLU A 662 5.16 -19.95 -16.98
N ILE A 663 5.49 -18.80 -17.56
CA ILE A 663 6.72 -18.57 -18.34
C ILE A 663 7.44 -17.34 -17.77
N GLN A 664 8.74 -17.48 -17.51
CA GLN A 664 9.62 -16.35 -17.27
C GLN A 664 10.02 -15.72 -18.61
N PHE A 665 9.87 -14.41 -18.72
CA PHE A 665 10.29 -13.60 -19.86
C PHE A 665 11.34 -12.57 -19.41
N ILE A 666 12.49 -12.57 -20.07
CA ILE A 666 13.65 -11.76 -19.70
C ILE A 666 14.25 -11.01 -20.89
N LEU A 667 14.94 -9.90 -20.60
CA LEU A 667 15.61 -9.07 -21.59
C LEU A 667 17.08 -8.78 -21.21
N PRO A 668 17.96 -9.80 -21.11
CA PRO A 668 19.36 -9.56 -20.78
C PRO A 668 20.09 -8.85 -21.93
N PRO A 669 21.10 -8.01 -21.66
CA PRO A 669 21.95 -7.40 -22.67
C PRO A 669 22.62 -8.45 -23.59
N GLN A 670 22.78 -8.14 -24.87
CA GLN A 670 23.46 -9.03 -25.83
C GLN A 670 24.96 -9.11 -25.61
N HIS A 671 25.57 -8.02 -25.14
CA HIS A 671 27.00 -7.89 -24.89
C HIS A 671 27.25 -6.89 -23.76
N VAL A 672 28.43 -6.96 -23.11
CA VAL A 672 28.79 -6.04 -22.02
C VAL A 672 28.75 -4.57 -22.47
N ASP A 673 29.12 -4.27 -23.71
CA ASP A 673 29.09 -2.91 -24.28
C ASP A 673 27.66 -2.35 -24.43
N ASN A 674 26.64 -3.22 -24.41
CA ASN A 674 25.24 -2.78 -24.44
C ASN A 674 24.74 -2.37 -23.06
N TYR A 675 25.39 -2.82 -21.99
CA TYR A 675 24.92 -2.69 -20.61
C TYR A 675 25.56 -1.49 -19.90
N TRP A 676 24.74 -0.60 -19.35
CA TRP A 676 25.20 0.54 -18.55
C TRP A 676 24.88 0.42 -17.05
N GLY A 677 24.16 -0.63 -16.64
CA GLY A 677 23.86 -0.86 -15.23
C GLY A 677 25.11 -1.17 -14.39
N SER A 678 24.95 -1.15 -13.07
CA SER A 678 26.08 -1.23 -12.12
C SER A 678 26.27 -2.60 -11.47
N ASP A 679 25.48 -3.62 -11.86
CA ASP A 679 25.63 -4.96 -11.31
C ASP A 679 26.97 -5.60 -11.72
N GLY A 680 27.90 -5.67 -10.76
CA GLY A 680 29.27 -6.16 -11.00
C GLY A 680 29.36 -7.66 -11.30
N GLU A 681 28.38 -8.45 -10.85
CA GLU A 681 28.33 -9.89 -11.11
C GLU A 681 27.94 -10.16 -12.57
N LEU A 682 26.92 -9.48 -13.08
CA LEU A 682 26.52 -9.51 -14.48
C LEU A 682 27.63 -8.99 -15.40
N ILE A 683 28.29 -7.88 -15.05
CA ILE A 683 29.42 -7.35 -15.83
C ILE A 683 30.52 -8.41 -15.98
N ALA A 684 30.86 -9.11 -14.89
CA ALA A 684 31.86 -10.17 -14.91
C ALA A 684 31.43 -11.35 -15.81
N ARG A 685 30.15 -11.78 -15.72
CA ARG A 685 29.57 -12.82 -16.57
C ARG A 685 29.57 -12.43 -18.05
N LEU A 686 29.01 -11.28 -18.41
CA LEU A 686 28.96 -10.79 -19.79
C LEU A 686 30.37 -10.66 -20.39
N SER A 687 31.35 -10.17 -19.62
CA SER A 687 32.75 -10.06 -20.06
C SER A 687 33.40 -11.43 -20.32
N SER A 688 32.93 -12.48 -19.63
CA SER A 688 33.45 -13.85 -19.78
C SER A 688 32.85 -14.60 -20.98
N TYR A 689 31.65 -14.21 -21.43
CA TYR A 689 30.94 -14.85 -22.54
C TYR A 689 31.53 -14.50 -23.91
N GLY A 690 32.19 -13.35 -24.04
CA GLY A 690 32.63 -12.83 -25.34
C GLY A 690 31.43 -12.48 -26.23
N ASP A 691 31.53 -12.69 -27.54
CA ASP A 691 30.44 -12.41 -28.50
C ASP A 691 29.29 -13.45 -28.45
N ALA A 692 29.23 -14.28 -27.40
CA ALA A 692 28.23 -15.32 -27.25
C ALA A 692 26.88 -14.75 -26.78
N LYS A 693 25.79 -15.20 -27.41
CA LYS A 693 24.52 -14.47 -27.47
C LYS A 693 23.36 -15.11 -26.70
N TRP A 694 23.57 -16.15 -25.89
CA TRP A 694 22.46 -16.88 -25.26
C TRP A 694 22.71 -17.25 -23.80
N GLU A 695 23.96 -17.22 -23.35
CA GLU A 695 24.40 -17.60 -22.02
C GLU A 695 23.64 -16.88 -20.90
N PRO A 696 23.37 -15.56 -20.97
CA PRO A 696 22.56 -14.89 -19.94
C PRO A 696 21.16 -15.49 -19.76
N VAL A 697 20.57 -16.05 -20.83
CA VAL A 697 19.25 -16.71 -20.76
C VAL A 697 19.37 -18.08 -20.09
N ARG A 698 20.43 -18.83 -20.36
CA ARG A 698 20.71 -20.10 -19.65
C ARG A 698 20.90 -19.87 -18.16
N ASP A 699 21.61 -18.80 -17.78
CA ASP A 699 21.93 -18.55 -16.39
C ASP A 699 20.68 -18.34 -15.53
N GLU A 700 19.63 -17.74 -16.06
CA GLU A 700 18.34 -17.65 -15.35
C GLU A 700 17.76 -19.02 -15.02
N LEU A 701 17.84 -19.98 -15.95
CA LEU A 701 17.43 -21.36 -15.68
C LEU A 701 18.28 -22.01 -14.60
N VAL A 702 19.61 -21.88 -14.70
CA VAL A 702 20.55 -22.64 -13.84
C VAL A 702 20.73 -22.03 -12.46
N GLU A 703 20.76 -20.70 -12.37
CA GLU A 703 21.19 -19.98 -11.18
C GLU A 703 20.02 -19.35 -10.42
N ASN A 704 18.87 -19.10 -11.06
CA ASN A 704 17.67 -18.57 -10.40
C ASN A 704 16.54 -19.60 -10.32
N ILE A 705 16.06 -20.14 -11.44
CA ILE A 705 14.95 -21.10 -11.45
C ILE A 705 15.32 -22.40 -10.73
N GLN A 706 16.56 -22.87 -10.88
CA GLN A 706 17.11 -24.04 -10.18
C GLN A 706 17.86 -23.67 -8.89
N MET A 707 17.67 -22.45 -8.37
CA MET A 707 18.26 -22.01 -7.10
C MET A 707 17.85 -22.94 -5.95
N ALA A 708 18.82 -23.35 -5.14
CA ALA A 708 18.61 -24.27 -4.04
C ALA A 708 18.47 -23.51 -2.71
N VAL A 709 17.28 -23.52 -2.13
CA VAL A 709 16.93 -22.81 -0.89
C VAL A 709 16.65 -23.79 0.24
N SER A 710 17.27 -23.55 1.41
CA SER A 710 16.95 -24.24 2.67
C SER A 710 16.30 -23.25 3.62
N VAL A 711 15.07 -23.52 4.06
CA VAL A 711 14.35 -22.67 5.02
C VAL A 711 14.52 -23.24 6.44
N HIS A 712 14.99 -22.40 7.35
CA HIS A 712 15.17 -22.71 8.78
C HIS A 712 13.96 -22.24 9.60
N GLN A 713 13.29 -21.18 9.15
CA GLN A 713 12.04 -20.65 9.74
C GLN A 713 11.10 -20.08 8.67
N GLY A 714 9.80 -20.32 8.84
CA GLY A 714 8.78 -20.14 7.80
C GLY A 714 8.58 -21.40 6.95
N THR A 715 7.70 -21.32 5.96
CA THR A 715 7.43 -22.45 5.03
C THR A 715 7.66 -22.02 3.58
N LEU A 716 8.60 -22.67 2.90
CA LEU A 716 8.85 -22.44 1.47
C LEU A 716 7.62 -22.83 0.64
N GLN A 717 7.05 -21.88 -0.10
CA GLN A 717 5.94 -22.11 -1.03
C GLN A 717 6.43 -22.21 -2.47
N ASN A 718 7.37 -21.35 -2.86
CA ASN A 718 8.01 -21.37 -4.16
C ASN A 718 9.49 -20.98 -4.05
N ALA A 719 10.36 -21.59 -4.85
CA ALA A 719 11.79 -21.28 -4.84
C ALA A 719 12.16 -20.09 -5.73
N TYR A 720 11.42 -19.87 -6.84
CA TYR A 720 11.65 -18.74 -7.73
C TYR A 720 10.40 -18.33 -8.54
N PRO A 721 9.91 -17.08 -8.44
CA PRO A 721 10.21 -16.09 -7.38
C PRO A 721 10.13 -16.71 -5.98
N LEU A 722 10.99 -16.29 -5.05
CA LEU A 722 11.03 -16.87 -3.72
C LEU A 722 9.80 -16.43 -2.93
N GLU A 723 8.97 -17.41 -2.57
CA GLU A 723 7.74 -17.21 -1.78
C GLU A 723 7.86 -18.03 -0.51
N ILE A 724 7.77 -17.36 0.63
CA ILE A 724 7.85 -17.99 1.94
C ILE A 724 6.65 -17.53 2.78
N GLN A 725 5.92 -18.49 3.34
CA GLN A 725 4.92 -18.22 4.36
C GLN A 725 5.62 -17.81 5.67
N ALA A 726 5.25 -16.65 6.21
CA ALA A 726 5.78 -16.15 7.47
C ALA A 726 5.39 -17.04 8.65
N THR A 727 6.26 -17.08 9.67
CA THR A 727 5.89 -17.59 10.99
C THR A 727 5.32 -16.43 11.81
N THR A 728 4.00 -16.42 12.02
CA THR A 728 3.31 -15.36 12.78
C THR A 728 3.63 -15.41 14.27
N GLY A 729 3.50 -14.29 14.98
CA GLY A 729 3.72 -14.22 16.43
C GLY A 729 5.17 -14.43 16.89
N LYS A 730 6.15 -14.41 15.98
CA LYS A 730 7.59 -14.55 16.29
C LYS A 730 8.39 -13.34 15.81
N ARG A 731 9.49 -13.03 16.48
CA ARG A 731 10.41 -11.95 16.05
C ARG A 731 11.04 -12.25 14.69
N VAL A 732 11.48 -13.48 14.46
CA VAL A 732 11.97 -13.93 13.16
C VAL A 732 10.77 -14.46 12.36
N LEU A 733 10.41 -13.78 11.28
CA LEU A 733 9.28 -14.20 10.45
C LEU A 733 9.70 -15.28 9.45
N THR A 734 10.93 -15.17 8.95
CA THR A 734 11.57 -16.19 8.12
C THR A 734 13.09 -16.15 8.25
N ASP A 735 13.73 -17.30 8.08
CA ASP A 735 15.17 -17.47 7.99
C ASP A 735 15.46 -18.55 6.95
N PHE A 736 16.30 -18.24 5.97
CA PHE A 736 16.62 -19.16 4.89
C PHE A 736 18.05 -18.97 4.38
N THR A 737 18.57 -20.02 3.75
CA THR A 737 19.87 -20.03 3.09
C THR A 737 19.69 -20.34 1.62
N VAL A 738 20.21 -19.46 0.77
CA VAL A 738 20.46 -19.78 -0.64
C VAL A 738 21.79 -20.52 -0.68
N THR A 739 21.75 -21.80 -0.96
CA THR A 739 22.94 -22.67 -0.90
C THR A 739 23.82 -22.55 -2.13
N ARG A 740 23.21 -22.25 -3.29
CA ARG A 740 23.87 -22.00 -4.58
C ARG A 740 22.94 -21.18 -5.46
N GLY A 741 23.52 -20.35 -6.31
CA GLY A 741 22.80 -19.50 -7.26
C GLY A 741 22.33 -18.19 -6.64
N GLY A 742 21.29 -17.61 -7.21
CA GLY A 742 20.78 -16.29 -6.90
C GLY A 742 21.60 -15.20 -7.58
N ILE A 743 21.35 -14.99 -8.88
CA ILE A 743 21.94 -13.92 -9.70
C ILE A 743 21.07 -12.67 -9.69
N GLY A 744 21.71 -11.50 -9.76
CA GLY A 744 21.03 -10.22 -9.61
C GLY A 744 20.37 -10.07 -8.24
N HIS A 745 19.16 -9.51 -8.23
CA HIS A 745 18.32 -9.46 -7.03
C HIS A 745 17.30 -10.60 -7.01
N ILE A 746 17.15 -11.21 -5.83
CA ILE A 746 16.16 -12.24 -5.58
C ILE A 746 14.91 -11.62 -4.96
N PRO A 747 13.74 -11.77 -5.59
CA PRO A 747 12.48 -11.33 -5.00
C PRO A 747 12.20 -12.18 -3.76
N LEU A 748 11.81 -11.58 -2.66
CA LEU A 748 11.27 -12.32 -1.52
C LEU A 748 9.85 -11.82 -1.28
N LEU A 749 8.87 -12.69 -1.49
CA LEU A 749 7.49 -12.47 -1.08
C LEU A 749 7.24 -13.24 0.22
N LEU A 750 7.14 -12.50 1.32
CA LEU A 750 6.80 -13.02 2.63
C LEU A 750 5.28 -12.95 2.80
N LYS A 751 4.61 -14.11 2.79
CA LYS A 751 3.14 -14.20 2.79
C LYS A 751 2.58 -14.29 4.19
N GLY A 752 1.42 -13.66 4.40
CA GLY A 752 0.57 -13.85 5.58
C GLY A 752 1.26 -13.58 6.92
N ALA A 753 2.07 -12.53 6.99
CA ALA A 753 2.60 -12.03 8.26
C ALA A 753 1.52 -11.23 9.02
N ASP A 754 1.76 -10.96 10.29
CA ASP A 754 0.90 -10.06 11.05
C ASP A 754 0.94 -8.65 10.43
N ALA A 755 -0.18 -7.93 10.45
CA ALA A 755 -0.25 -6.60 9.86
C ALA A 755 0.40 -5.54 10.76
N GLY A 756 0.94 -4.49 10.14
CA GLY A 756 1.48 -3.33 10.85
C GLY A 756 2.90 -3.52 11.40
N LEU A 757 3.58 -4.61 11.04
CA LEU A 757 4.97 -4.86 11.44
C LEU A 757 5.95 -3.92 10.71
N GLU A 758 7.00 -3.53 11.43
CA GLU A 758 8.18 -2.75 11.02
C GLU A 758 9.34 -3.73 10.77
N LEU A 759 9.62 -4.04 9.50
CA LEU A 759 10.47 -5.17 9.18
C LEU A 759 11.93 -4.78 8.92
N GLN A 760 12.84 -5.63 9.38
CA GLN A 760 14.27 -5.57 9.09
C GLN A 760 14.74 -6.85 8.42
N VAL A 761 15.44 -6.71 7.30
CA VAL A 761 16.15 -7.83 6.68
C VAL A 761 17.57 -7.86 7.23
N GLN A 762 18.01 -9.05 7.66
CA GLN A 762 19.35 -9.28 8.17
C GLN A 762 20.06 -10.37 7.38
N ARG A 763 21.38 -10.22 7.24
CA ARG A 763 22.30 -11.14 6.59
C ARG A 763 23.22 -11.78 7.62
N TYR A 764 23.44 -13.08 7.46
CA TYR A 764 24.42 -13.78 8.27
C TYR A 764 25.81 -13.57 7.68
N SER A 765 26.72 -13.01 8.46
CA SER A 765 28.10 -12.71 8.08
C SER A 765 29.02 -13.91 8.27
N SER A 766 30.22 -13.84 7.67
CA SER A 766 31.27 -14.83 7.85
C SER A 766 31.86 -14.89 9.27
N ASP A 767 31.61 -13.86 10.09
CA ASP A 767 32.08 -13.76 11.47
C ASP A 767 31.04 -14.31 12.47
N ASP A 768 30.12 -15.16 12.01
CA ASP A 768 29.09 -15.86 12.79
C ASP A 768 28.04 -14.92 13.43
N ALA A 769 27.89 -13.71 12.88
CA ALA A 769 26.99 -12.67 13.40
C ALA A 769 25.94 -12.25 12.38
N TRP A 770 24.75 -11.87 12.87
CA TRP A 770 23.71 -11.22 12.08
C TRP A 770 23.97 -9.72 11.96
N GLY A 771 23.98 -9.22 10.73
CA GLY A 771 24.02 -7.79 10.43
C GLY A 771 22.81 -7.39 9.60
N ASN A 772 22.47 -6.11 9.66
CA ASN A 772 21.48 -5.50 8.77
C ASN A 772 21.86 -5.69 7.29
N LEU A 773 20.87 -5.90 6.43
CA LEU A 773 21.07 -6.01 4.99
C LEU A 773 21.82 -4.77 4.48
N GLU A 774 22.88 -4.97 3.71
CA GLU A 774 23.68 -3.88 3.19
C GLU A 774 22.98 -3.11 2.06
N ALA A 775 23.43 -1.87 1.81
CA ALA A 775 22.98 -1.03 0.69
C ALA A 775 21.49 -0.66 0.66
N VAL A 776 20.76 -0.94 1.74
CA VAL A 776 19.39 -0.47 1.98
C VAL A 776 19.35 0.48 3.16
N ASP A 777 18.41 1.42 3.14
CA ASP A 777 18.12 2.30 4.26
C ASP A 777 17.05 1.68 5.14
N ILE A 778 17.50 1.20 6.30
CA ILE A 778 16.69 0.49 7.26
C ILE A 778 16.04 1.43 8.26
N GLU A 779 16.63 2.61 8.50
CA GLU A 779 16.11 3.56 9.50
C GLU A 779 14.79 4.18 9.03
N ASP A 780 14.64 4.39 7.71
CA ASP A 780 13.45 5.01 7.13
C ASP A 780 12.47 3.99 6.46
N ASP A 781 12.70 2.68 6.57
CA ASP A 781 11.88 1.63 5.92
C ASP A 781 11.76 1.80 4.38
N THR A 782 12.79 2.29 3.69
CA THR A 782 12.73 2.64 2.25
C THR A 782 13.24 1.55 1.29
N TYR A 783 12.94 0.29 1.59
CA TYR A 783 13.45 -0.85 0.81
C TYR A 783 12.49 -2.03 0.67
N TYR A 784 11.33 -2.00 1.31
CA TYR A 784 10.27 -3.01 1.17
C TYR A 784 8.91 -2.37 0.87
N GLN A 785 7.96 -3.19 0.43
CA GLN A 785 6.57 -2.80 0.24
C GLN A 785 5.65 -3.80 0.93
N ALA A 786 4.39 -3.45 1.13
CA ALA A 786 3.41 -4.36 1.70
C ALA A 786 2.04 -4.26 1.02
N VAL A 787 1.23 -5.32 1.17
CA VAL A 787 -0.19 -5.36 0.84
C VAL A 787 -0.98 -5.95 2.01
N LEU A 788 -2.02 -5.25 2.44
CA LEU A 788 -2.96 -5.77 3.44
C LEU A 788 -3.97 -6.70 2.77
N ASN A 789 -4.03 -7.94 3.24
CA ASN A 789 -4.92 -8.97 2.73
C ASN A 789 -6.33 -8.83 3.33
N ALA A 790 -7.33 -9.38 2.63
CA ALA A 790 -8.72 -9.30 3.06
C ALA A 790 -9.00 -10.06 4.37
N ASP A 791 -8.14 -11.00 4.76
CA ASP A 791 -8.21 -11.75 6.01
C ASP A 791 -7.52 -11.03 7.20
N GLY A 792 -6.98 -9.83 6.96
CA GLY A 792 -6.28 -9.02 7.97
C GLY A 792 -4.79 -9.32 8.12
N THR A 793 -4.24 -10.29 7.38
CA THR A 793 -2.79 -10.53 7.30
C THR A 793 -2.14 -9.55 6.33
N MET A 794 -0.81 -9.49 6.33
CA MET A 794 -0.04 -8.64 5.43
C MET A 794 1.01 -9.45 4.65
N ASP A 795 1.09 -9.20 3.36
CA ASP A 795 2.18 -9.72 2.51
C ASP A 795 3.25 -8.63 2.34
N TYR A 796 4.51 -9.00 2.48
CA TYR A 796 5.65 -8.10 2.32
C TYR A 796 6.52 -8.52 1.14
N SER A 797 6.93 -7.57 0.30
CA SER A 797 7.82 -7.85 -0.84
C SER A 797 9.14 -7.10 -0.72
N PHE A 798 10.23 -7.84 -0.90
CA PHE A 798 11.61 -7.35 -0.87
C PHE A 798 12.33 -7.70 -2.18
N SER A 799 13.35 -6.90 -2.52
CA SER A 799 14.32 -7.22 -3.58
C SER A 799 15.69 -7.41 -2.94
N ILE A 800 16.11 -8.67 -2.74
CA ILE A 800 17.30 -9.02 -1.96
C ILE A 800 18.52 -9.15 -2.87
N PRO A 801 19.54 -8.26 -2.79
CA PRO A 801 20.75 -8.39 -3.57
C PRO A 801 21.61 -9.56 -3.09
N ARG A 802 22.39 -10.14 -3.99
CA ARG A 802 23.52 -11.01 -3.61
C ARG A 802 24.52 -10.26 -2.71
N PRO A 803 25.25 -10.93 -1.79
CA PRO A 803 26.28 -10.27 -0.99
C PRO A 803 27.30 -9.48 -1.81
N THR A 804 27.56 -8.24 -1.36
CA THR A 804 28.48 -7.33 -2.05
C THR A 804 29.87 -7.97 -2.24
N GLY A 805 30.37 -7.94 -3.48
CA GLY A 805 31.69 -8.50 -3.84
C GLY A 805 31.76 -10.02 -3.92
N GLN A 806 30.65 -10.74 -3.67
CA GLN A 806 30.60 -12.18 -3.80
C GLN A 806 30.18 -12.61 -5.21
N HIS A 807 31.14 -12.92 -6.07
CA HIS A 807 30.89 -13.36 -7.45
C HIS A 807 30.83 -14.89 -7.61
N ASN A 808 31.24 -15.67 -6.61
CA ASN A 808 31.16 -17.13 -6.70
C ASN A 808 29.74 -17.61 -6.39
N LEU A 809 29.02 -18.08 -7.40
CA LEU A 809 27.63 -18.55 -7.29
C LEU A 809 27.45 -19.82 -6.44
N ASP A 810 28.52 -20.58 -6.21
CA ASP A 810 28.52 -21.75 -5.32
C ASP A 810 28.70 -21.40 -3.83
N THR A 811 28.91 -20.12 -3.50
CA THR A 811 28.98 -19.70 -2.10
C THR A 811 27.59 -19.46 -1.54
N ALA A 812 27.24 -20.21 -0.49
CA ALA A 812 25.98 -20.06 0.23
C ALA A 812 25.90 -18.72 0.96
N TRP A 813 24.68 -18.18 1.07
CA TRP A 813 24.39 -16.96 1.84
C TRP A 813 23.04 -17.09 2.55
N ARG A 814 22.98 -16.63 3.80
CA ARG A 814 21.82 -16.78 4.69
C ARG A 814 21.22 -15.43 5.02
N VAL A 815 19.89 -15.36 5.01
CA VAL A 815 19.09 -14.15 5.23
C VAL A 815 17.93 -14.49 6.15
N ARG A 816 17.56 -13.54 7.01
CA ARG A 816 16.32 -13.59 7.79
C ARG A 816 15.56 -12.28 7.68
N VAL A 817 14.24 -12.36 7.82
CA VAL A 817 13.38 -11.19 8.02
C VAL A 817 12.91 -11.21 9.46
N ILE A 818 13.16 -10.11 10.16
CA ILE A 818 12.72 -9.92 11.55
C ILE A 818 11.77 -8.74 11.64
N TYR A 819 10.97 -8.72 12.69
CA TYR A 819 10.27 -7.53 13.15
C TYR A 819 11.19 -6.73 14.10
N ALA A 820 11.35 -5.43 13.84
CA ALA A 820 12.36 -4.55 14.44
C ALA A 820 12.10 -4.26 15.93
N ASN A 821 10.88 -3.80 16.23
CA ASN A 821 10.40 -3.38 17.54
C ASN A 821 9.12 -4.15 17.83
N LEU A 822 9.00 -4.92 18.92
CA LEU A 822 7.74 -5.64 19.18
C LEU A 822 6.59 -4.69 19.53
N PRO A 823 5.32 -5.13 19.38
CA PRO A 823 4.18 -4.28 19.61
C PRO A 823 4.22 -3.81 21.07
N ARG A 824 4.08 -2.51 21.28
CA ARG A 824 3.94 -1.94 22.62
C ARG A 824 2.46 -1.83 22.93
N VAL A 825 2.08 -2.28 24.11
CA VAL A 825 0.73 -2.05 24.63
C VAL A 825 0.82 -0.87 25.59
N ASP A 826 0.71 0.34 25.05
CA ASP A 826 0.60 1.54 25.87
C ASP A 826 -0.61 1.42 26.79
N SER A 827 -0.51 1.98 28.00
CA SER A 827 -1.67 2.01 28.88
C SER A 827 -2.77 2.88 28.26
N HIS A 828 -4.03 2.54 28.53
CA HIS A 828 -5.15 3.31 27.99
C HIS A 828 -5.01 4.80 28.32
N LEU A 829 -5.30 5.65 27.35
CA LEU A 829 -5.31 7.09 27.53
C LEU A 829 -6.31 7.47 28.64
N VAL A 830 -5.81 8.00 29.75
CA VAL A 830 -6.61 8.48 30.87
C VAL A 830 -6.61 10.01 30.85
N GLN A 831 -7.80 10.61 30.82
CA GLN A 831 -7.93 12.04 31.00
C GLN A 831 -7.42 12.44 32.40
N TRP A 832 -6.35 13.24 32.45
CA TRP A 832 -5.72 13.66 33.70
C TRP A 832 -6.22 15.04 34.17
N LEU A 833 -6.40 15.98 33.25
CA LEU A 833 -6.88 17.33 33.56
C LEU A 833 -7.87 17.82 32.51
N SER A 834 -8.98 18.40 32.96
CA SER A 834 -9.90 19.18 32.12
C SER A 834 -10.01 20.60 32.63
N LEU A 835 -9.81 21.58 31.75
CA LEU A 835 -9.97 22.99 32.08
C LEU A 835 -11.33 23.57 31.62
N ASN A 836 -12.28 22.73 31.23
CA ASN A 836 -13.57 23.14 30.65
C ASN A 836 -14.47 23.92 31.63
N ASN A 837 -14.18 23.82 32.93
CA ASN A 837 -14.90 24.54 33.98
C ASN A 837 -14.19 25.83 34.44
N ALA A 838 -13.10 26.24 33.79
CA ALA A 838 -12.34 27.42 34.18
C ALA A 838 -13.17 28.71 34.00
N ASN A 839 -13.34 29.45 35.10
CA ASN A 839 -14.28 30.58 35.17
C ASN A 839 -13.71 31.84 35.83
N SER A 840 -12.41 31.87 36.10
CA SER A 840 -11.76 32.97 36.79
C SER A 840 -10.39 33.29 36.19
N VAL A 841 -10.09 34.58 36.12
CA VAL A 841 -8.77 35.10 35.74
C VAL A 841 -8.39 36.26 36.66
N VAL A 842 -7.14 36.31 37.10
CA VAL A 842 -6.62 37.37 37.99
C VAL A 842 -5.59 38.22 37.25
N GLY A 843 -5.63 39.55 37.44
CA GLY A 843 -4.66 40.48 36.87
C GLY A 843 -3.43 40.66 37.75
N ARG A 844 -2.28 40.10 37.37
CA ARG A 844 -0.95 40.26 38.02
C ARG A 844 0.19 40.19 36.99
N GLY A 845 1.29 40.89 37.25
CA GLY A 845 2.41 40.97 36.30
C GLY A 845 3.13 39.65 36.02
N PHE A 846 3.02 38.68 36.95
CA PHE A 846 3.66 37.38 36.86
C PHE A 846 2.67 36.28 37.27
N LEU A 847 2.84 35.10 36.69
CA LEU A 847 2.27 33.86 37.22
C LEU A 847 3.12 33.42 38.40
N TRP A 848 2.52 33.27 39.57
CA TRP A 848 3.21 32.72 40.73
C TRP A 848 2.96 31.22 40.85
N ARG A 849 3.91 30.52 41.49
CA ARG A 849 3.83 29.08 41.75
C ARG A 849 2.51 28.67 42.45
N GLY A 850 1.93 29.55 43.26
CA GLY A 850 0.65 29.35 43.96
C GLY A 850 -0.60 29.42 43.10
N ASP A 851 -0.50 29.80 41.84
CA ASP A 851 -1.65 30.24 41.06
C ASP A 851 -2.33 29.09 40.32
N SER A 852 -3.24 28.41 41.01
CA SER A 852 -4.08 27.34 40.46
C SER A 852 -5.26 27.83 39.61
N GLN A 853 -5.36 29.13 39.35
CA GLN A 853 -6.33 29.76 38.46
C GLN A 853 -5.59 30.46 37.33
N PHE A 854 -6.29 30.87 36.27
CA PHE A 854 -5.62 31.63 35.22
C PHE A 854 -5.20 33.02 35.71
N VAL A 855 -4.04 33.47 35.26
CA VAL A 855 -3.44 34.76 35.59
C VAL A 855 -2.99 35.44 34.30
N LYS A 856 -3.26 36.73 34.19
CA LYS A 856 -2.85 37.58 33.07
C LYS A 856 -2.20 38.86 33.61
N HIS A 857 -1.44 39.56 32.78
CA HIS A 857 -1.03 40.94 33.11
C HIS A 857 -2.27 41.83 33.33
N PRO A 858 -2.28 42.79 34.29
CA PRO A 858 -3.43 43.67 34.53
C PRO A 858 -3.97 44.34 33.27
N ASP A 859 -3.06 44.80 32.41
CA ASP A 859 -3.36 45.47 31.14
C ASP A 859 -3.68 44.50 29.98
N SER A 860 -3.47 43.19 30.15
CA SER A 860 -3.82 42.21 29.12
C SER A 860 -5.34 42.08 28.95
N ALA A 861 -5.80 41.93 27.71
CA ALA A 861 -7.22 41.78 27.38
C ALA A 861 -7.73 40.33 27.43
N TRP A 862 -6.92 39.36 27.88
CA TRP A 862 -7.38 37.99 28.08
C TRP A 862 -8.59 37.92 29.04
N THR A 863 -9.55 37.10 28.68
CA THR A 863 -10.71 36.74 29.51
C THR A 863 -10.84 35.23 29.60
N VAL A 864 -11.42 34.75 30.71
CA VAL A 864 -11.66 33.31 30.95
C VAL A 864 -13.09 33.15 31.42
N SER A 865 -13.90 32.40 30.67
CA SER A 865 -15.29 32.11 31.01
C SER A 865 -15.73 30.77 30.43
N ASN A 866 -16.32 29.91 31.27
CA ASN A 866 -16.81 28.56 30.96
C ASN A 866 -15.81 27.72 30.17
N GLY A 867 -14.55 27.69 30.61
CA GLY A 867 -13.46 26.97 29.97
C GLY A 867 -12.93 27.63 28.69
N SER A 868 -13.52 28.74 28.27
CA SER A 868 -13.08 29.49 27.10
C SER A 868 -12.14 30.62 27.49
N LEU A 869 -10.94 30.61 26.90
CA LEU A 869 -9.91 31.63 27.00
C LEU A 869 -9.99 32.52 25.76
N SER A 870 -10.18 33.83 25.89
CA SER A 870 -10.27 34.69 24.71
C SER A 870 -9.54 36.02 24.86
N ASN A 871 -8.98 36.50 23.75
CA ASN A 871 -8.39 37.84 23.66
C ASN A 871 -8.65 38.41 22.26
N ILE A 872 -9.45 39.48 22.19
CA ILE A 872 -9.87 40.14 20.94
C ILE A 872 -9.20 41.51 20.72
N SER A 873 -8.21 41.86 21.54
CA SER A 873 -7.53 43.14 21.40
C SER A 873 -6.64 43.15 20.16
N ALA A 874 -6.69 44.25 19.41
CA ALA A 874 -5.81 44.55 18.29
C ALA A 874 -4.64 45.50 18.66
N THR A 875 -4.51 45.86 19.93
CA THR A 875 -3.41 46.71 20.40
C THR A 875 -2.15 45.86 20.50
N ASN A 876 -1.26 45.98 19.51
CA ASN A 876 0.03 45.27 19.42
C ASN A 876 1.00 45.68 20.53
N SER A 877 0.75 45.12 21.70
CA SER A 877 1.49 45.26 22.95
C SER A 877 1.04 44.12 23.87
N LEU A 878 1.50 44.13 25.12
CA LEU A 878 1.03 43.21 26.16
C LEU A 878 -0.49 43.17 26.35
N VAL A 879 -1.24 44.15 25.83
CA VAL A 879 -2.70 44.16 25.85
C VAL A 879 -3.25 43.00 24.99
N ALA A 880 -2.75 42.82 23.77
CA ALA A 880 -3.14 41.73 22.88
C ALA A 880 -2.24 40.50 23.03
N GLU A 881 -0.95 40.69 23.27
CA GLU A 881 0.07 39.62 23.18
C GLU A 881 0.51 39.05 24.53
N GLY A 882 0.26 39.79 25.63
CA GLY A 882 0.64 39.36 26.97
C GLY A 882 0.04 38.01 27.32
N ALA A 883 0.83 37.14 27.94
CA ALA A 883 0.44 35.75 28.16
C ALA A 883 -0.66 35.59 29.24
N LEU A 884 -1.39 34.49 29.10
CA LEU A 884 -2.35 33.97 30.07
C LEU A 884 -1.79 32.64 30.61
N GLY A 885 -1.44 32.59 31.90
CA GLY A 885 -0.79 31.42 32.49
C GLY A 885 -1.59 30.80 33.64
N ARG A 886 -1.33 29.52 33.93
CA ARG A 886 -1.85 28.81 35.11
C ARG A 886 -0.86 27.76 35.58
N ILE A 887 -0.80 27.54 36.90
CA ILE A 887 -0.09 26.41 37.49
C ILE A 887 -1.06 25.25 37.72
N VAL A 888 -0.64 24.06 37.32
CA VAL A 888 -1.31 22.79 37.60
C VAL A 888 -0.43 22.01 38.57
N SER A 889 -1.00 21.51 39.67
CA SER A 889 -0.26 20.62 40.57
C SER A 889 -0.25 19.22 39.97
N VAL A 890 0.92 18.58 39.97
CA VAL A 890 1.00 17.16 39.65
C VAL A 890 0.67 16.37 40.92
N GLY A 891 -0.40 15.59 40.87
CA GLY A 891 -0.87 14.76 41.97
C GLY A 891 -0.53 13.28 41.76
N SER A 892 -0.85 12.42 42.72
CA SER A 892 -0.60 10.98 42.64
C SER A 892 -1.29 10.28 41.46
N GLU A 893 -2.32 10.90 40.88
CA GLU A 893 -3.03 10.43 39.69
C GLU A 893 -2.16 10.51 38.41
N ALA A 894 -1.00 11.16 38.47
CA ALA A 894 -0.05 11.32 37.36
C ALA A 894 1.17 10.37 37.42
N ASN A 895 1.16 9.42 38.37
CA ASN A 895 2.30 8.53 38.65
C ASN A 895 2.66 7.56 37.53
N ASP A 896 1.77 7.36 36.56
CA ASP A 896 1.92 6.31 35.56
C ASP A 896 2.20 6.87 34.15
N GLY A 897 2.20 8.18 33.90
CA GLY A 897 2.27 8.72 32.53
C GLY A 897 3.62 9.28 32.10
N ASP A 898 4.30 8.66 31.15
CA ASP A 898 5.46 9.21 30.41
C ASP A 898 5.07 9.74 29.01
N LEU A 899 3.82 9.55 28.59
CA LEU A 899 3.23 10.15 27.40
C LEU A 899 2.16 11.17 27.84
N LEU A 900 2.37 12.44 27.50
CA LEU A 900 1.48 13.56 27.88
C LEU A 900 0.80 14.12 26.64
N THR A 901 -0.52 13.93 26.52
CA THR A 901 -1.31 14.47 25.41
C THR A 901 -1.96 15.80 25.78
N LEU A 902 -1.71 16.86 25.01
CA LEU A 902 -2.41 18.15 25.09
C LEU A 902 -3.42 18.25 23.95
N SER A 903 -4.68 18.49 24.28
CA SER A 903 -5.72 18.78 23.29
C SER A 903 -6.53 20.02 23.67
N PHE A 904 -6.99 20.77 22.67
CA PHE A 904 -7.88 21.91 22.82
C PHE A 904 -8.52 22.32 21.49
N ASP A 905 -9.65 23.02 21.57
CA ASP A 905 -10.24 23.74 20.45
C ASP A 905 -9.76 25.17 20.43
N TYR A 906 -9.57 25.76 19.26
CA TYR A 906 -9.18 27.15 19.12
C TYR A 906 -9.84 27.84 17.92
N THR A 907 -9.79 29.16 17.90
CA THR A 907 -10.23 30.01 16.78
C THR A 907 -9.28 31.19 16.70
N LEU A 908 -8.72 31.44 15.51
CA LEU A 908 -8.00 32.66 15.19
C LEU A 908 -8.84 33.49 14.21
N ASN A 909 -8.87 34.80 14.40
CA ASN A 909 -9.63 35.71 13.53
C ASN A 909 -8.80 36.26 12.36
N ASP A 910 -7.48 36.11 12.39
CA ASP A 910 -6.58 36.57 11.34
C ASP A 910 -5.48 35.52 11.07
N PRO A 911 -5.22 35.11 9.81
CA PRO A 911 -4.23 34.09 9.49
C PRO A 911 -2.78 34.52 9.79
N SER A 912 -2.51 35.82 9.97
CA SER A 912 -1.20 36.34 10.35
C SER A 912 -0.97 36.35 11.86
N GLU A 913 -2.00 36.02 12.65
CA GLU A 913 -1.89 35.82 14.09
C GLU A 913 -1.33 34.42 14.39
N VAL A 914 -0.45 34.35 15.40
CA VAL A 914 0.09 33.07 15.90
C VAL A 914 -0.30 32.88 17.36
N LEU A 915 -0.92 31.74 17.68
CA LEU A 915 -1.16 31.28 19.05
C LEU A 915 -0.03 30.35 19.48
N TYR A 916 0.64 30.70 20.58
CA TYR A 916 1.68 29.90 21.19
C TYR A 916 1.17 29.28 22.49
N VAL A 917 1.38 27.99 22.68
CA VAL A 917 1.13 27.28 23.94
C VAL A 917 2.45 26.81 24.52
N HIS A 918 2.74 27.25 25.74
CA HIS A 918 3.93 26.90 26.51
C HIS A 918 3.54 25.88 27.57
N LEU A 919 4.27 24.77 27.60
CA LEU A 919 4.00 23.64 28.48
C LEU A 919 5.29 23.24 29.19
N TRP A 920 5.41 23.60 30.47
CA TRP A 920 6.64 23.37 31.23
C TRP A 920 6.38 22.54 32.49
N GLY A 921 7.18 21.51 32.70
CA GLY A 921 7.25 20.77 33.96
C GLY A 921 8.21 21.46 34.93
N LEU A 922 7.80 21.56 36.20
CA LEU A 922 8.58 22.19 37.26
C LEU A 922 8.97 21.18 38.33
N ILE A 923 10.27 21.11 38.66
CA ILE A 923 10.84 20.17 39.63
C ILE A 923 11.41 20.94 40.82
N GLY A 924 10.98 20.57 42.02
CA GLY A 924 11.34 21.18 43.30
C GLY A 924 10.17 21.88 44.01
N THR A 925 10.47 22.47 45.17
CA THR A 925 9.48 23.22 45.97
C THR A 925 9.83 24.71 45.99
N ALA A 926 8.83 25.56 45.74
CA ALA A 926 8.97 27.01 45.74
C ALA A 926 7.83 27.70 46.52
N ALA A 927 8.09 28.88 47.09
CA ALA A 927 7.09 29.64 47.83
C ALA A 927 5.88 29.98 46.93
N SER A 928 4.68 30.10 47.51
CA SER A 928 3.45 30.37 46.74
C SER A 928 3.46 31.66 45.94
N ASN A 929 4.25 32.63 46.37
CA ASN A 929 4.41 33.92 45.72
C ASN A 929 5.66 34.00 44.82
N GLN A 930 6.34 32.88 44.56
CA GLN A 930 7.50 32.86 43.68
C GLN A 930 7.06 33.05 42.22
N PRO A 931 7.59 34.06 41.49
CA PRO A 931 7.34 34.23 40.06
C PRO A 931 7.87 33.04 39.26
N ILE A 932 7.04 32.54 38.34
CA ILE A 932 7.36 31.44 37.42
C ILE A 932 7.41 31.97 35.98
N MET A 933 6.35 32.65 35.55
CA MET A 933 6.19 33.10 34.17
C MET A 933 5.92 34.61 34.13
N ASN A 934 6.71 35.33 33.32
CA ASN A 934 6.45 36.74 33.03
C ASN A 934 5.31 36.87 32.01
N LEU A 935 4.21 37.50 32.45
CA LEU A 935 2.99 37.64 31.66
C LEU A 935 2.94 38.94 30.83
N ALA A 936 3.93 39.82 30.98
CA ALA A 936 4.08 41.06 30.21
C ALA A 936 4.87 40.87 28.90
N ALA A 937 5.40 39.67 28.66
CA ALA A 937 6.13 39.33 27.45
C ALA A 937 5.22 39.42 26.20
N THR A 938 5.80 39.83 25.08
CA THR A 938 5.11 40.02 23.79
C THR A 938 5.68 39.07 22.74
N SER A 939 5.06 39.06 21.55
CA SER A 939 5.48 38.28 20.39
C SER A 939 5.58 36.77 20.66
N GLY A 940 4.62 36.22 21.39
CA GLY A 940 4.56 34.79 21.72
C GLY A 940 5.54 34.30 22.81
N ASN A 941 6.38 35.19 23.35
CA ASN A 941 7.35 34.82 24.38
C ASN A 941 6.70 34.74 25.76
N VAL A 942 7.29 33.93 26.65
CA VAL A 942 7.01 33.94 28.08
C VAL A 942 8.32 33.77 28.84
N TRP A 943 8.78 34.74 29.62
CA TRP A 943 10.09 34.62 30.28
C TRP A 943 9.98 33.86 31.59
N TYR A 944 10.82 32.85 31.79
CA TYR A 944 10.97 32.18 33.07
C TYR A 944 11.61 33.10 34.12
N GLN A 945 11.12 33.10 35.37
CA GLN A 945 11.53 34.05 36.44
C GLN A 945 11.76 33.39 37.82
N GLY A 946 11.80 32.05 37.90
CA GLY A 946 11.86 31.31 39.16
C GLY A 946 13.19 30.60 39.43
N ASP A 947 13.39 30.16 40.68
CA ASP A 947 14.53 29.31 41.12
C ASP A 947 14.14 27.82 41.21
N ILE A 948 12.92 27.46 40.81
CA ILE A 948 12.50 26.06 40.65
C ILE A 948 13.10 25.51 39.34
N SER A 949 13.36 24.22 39.23
CA SER A 949 13.85 23.67 37.96
C SER A 949 12.69 23.63 36.96
N MET A 950 12.93 24.02 35.71
CA MET A 950 11.94 24.03 34.63
C MET A 950 12.43 23.15 33.49
N THR A 951 11.54 22.37 32.89
CA THR A 951 11.80 21.58 31.68
C THR A 951 10.65 21.78 30.71
N ASN A 952 10.96 22.03 29.45
CA ASN A 952 9.97 22.08 28.38
C ASN A 952 9.47 20.66 28.10
N LEU A 953 8.17 20.44 28.20
CA LEU A 953 7.60 19.09 28.08
C LEU A 953 7.51 18.62 26.62
N ALA A 954 7.72 19.49 25.63
CA ALA A 954 7.74 19.09 24.22
C ALA A 954 9.09 18.51 23.76
N ASP A 955 10.22 18.96 24.34
CA ASP A 955 11.56 18.64 23.83
C ASP A 955 12.61 18.38 24.93
N GLY A 956 12.24 18.42 26.21
CA GLY A 956 13.15 18.25 27.35
C GLY A 956 14.09 19.45 27.59
N GLY A 957 13.97 20.51 26.80
CA GLY A 957 14.82 21.70 26.87
C GLY A 957 14.46 22.65 28.01
N THR A 958 15.06 23.84 27.99
CA THR A 958 14.83 24.92 28.98
C THR A 958 14.51 26.27 28.34
N GLY A 959 14.19 26.29 27.05
CA GLY A 959 13.87 27.49 26.29
C GLY A 959 12.57 28.15 26.77
N THR A 960 12.49 29.48 26.62
CA THR A 960 11.32 30.27 27.04
C THR A 960 10.89 31.29 25.97
N SER A 961 11.51 31.25 24.80
CA SER A 961 11.16 32.10 23.66
C SER A 961 9.97 31.51 22.91
N ALA A 962 9.38 32.27 21.99
CA ALA A 962 8.31 31.77 21.12
C ALA A 962 8.73 30.51 20.32
N GLY A 963 10.01 30.35 19.99
CA GLY A 963 10.54 29.16 19.31
C GLY A 963 10.70 27.93 20.20
N ALA A 964 10.50 28.08 21.51
CA ALA A 964 10.48 26.99 22.49
C ALA A 964 9.06 26.72 23.04
N ALA A 965 8.03 27.28 22.40
CA ALA A 965 6.65 26.91 22.71
C ALA A 965 6.43 25.44 22.34
N ALA A 966 5.66 24.72 23.16
CA ALA A 966 5.26 23.35 22.85
C ALA A 966 4.35 23.30 21.62
N VAL A 967 3.57 24.37 21.39
CA VAL A 967 2.65 24.47 20.27
C VAL A 967 2.71 25.87 19.67
N ALA A 968 2.72 25.98 18.34
CA ALA A 968 2.63 27.24 17.60
C ALA A 968 1.66 27.11 16.42
N LEU A 969 0.49 27.76 16.50
CA LEU A 969 -0.61 27.62 15.54
C LEU A 969 -0.85 28.95 14.81
N SER A 970 -0.92 28.91 13.48
CA SER A 970 -1.12 30.07 12.61
C SER A 970 -1.65 29.64 11.24
N GLY A 971 -2.00 30.60 10.37
CA GLY A 971 -2.31 30.33 8.96
C GLY A 971 -3.76 29.97 8.64
N THR A 972 -4.63 29.90 9.64
CA THR A 972 -6.06 29.57 9.48
C THR A 972 -6.94 30.56 10.23
N SER A 973 -8.16 30.81 9.73
CA SER A 973 -9.19 31.56 10.47
C SER A 973 -10.46 30.72 10.70
N GLY A 974 -11.12 30.90 11.84
CA GLY A 974 -12.29 30.11 12.25
C GLY A 974 -11.99 28.97 13.24
N PRO A 975 -13.02 28.20 13.67
CA PRO A 975 -12.88 27.11 14.64
C PRO A 975 -11.99 25.96 14.15
N GLN A 976 -11.13 25.47 15.02
CA GLN A 976 -10.13 24.43 14.80
C GLN A 976 -10.00 23.57 16.07
N SER A 977 -9.43 22.37 15.94
CA SER A 977 -9.06 21.50 17.06
C SER A 977 -7.58 21.14 16.96
N PHE A 978 -6.95 20.94 18.10
CA PHE A 978 -5.54 20.57 18.23
C PHE A 978 -5.43 19.40 19.21
N SER A 979 -4.57 18.42 18.90
CA SER A 979 -4.20 17.33 19.79
C SER A 979 -2.78 16.86 19.46
N GLU A 980 -1.90 16.81 20.44
CA GLU A 980 -0.52 16.33 20.28
C GLU A 980 -0.06 15.60 21.55
N THR A 981 0.70 14.52 21.37
CA THR A 981 1.27 13.70 22.45
C THR A 981 2.77 13.95 22.55
N PHE A 982 3.24 14.31 23.75
CA PHE A 982 4.64 14.56 24.05
C PHE A 982 5.24 13.38 24.82
N ASP A 983 6.34 12.82 24.31
CA ASP A 983 7.07 11.71 24.94
C ASP A 983 8.11 12.25 25.94
N LEU A 984 7.86 12.03 27.23
CA LEU A 984 8.73 12.44 28.33
C LEU A 984 9.87 11.46 28.58
N SER A 985 9.76 10.20 28.11
CA SER A 985 10.62 9.08 28.51
C SER A 985 12.11 9.29 28.15
N GLY A 986 12.40 10.17 27.20
CA GLY A 986 13.75 10.49 26.72
C GLY A 986 14.46 11.65 27.44
N PHE A 987 13.83 12.33 28.41
CA PHE A 987 14.37 13.58 28.98
C PHE A 987 15.44 13.41 30.07
N GLY A 988 15.74 12.17 30.47
CA GLY A 988 16.78 11.80 31.42
C GLY A 988 16.26 11.53 32.84
N GLN A 989 17.03 10.78 33.65
CA GLN A 989 16.55 10.31 34.97
C GLN A 989 15.97 11.44 35.85
N GLY A 990 14.77 11.20 36.37
CA GLY A 990 14.01 12.15 37.17
C GLY A 990 13.26 13.22 36.36
N LYS A 991 12.99 12.96 35.07
CA LYS A 991 12.16 13.77 34.17
C LYS A 991 11.34 12.93 33.19
N ASN A 992 11.35 11.61 33.38
CA ASN A 992 10.85 10.66 32.39
C ASN A 992 9.35 10.39 32.54
N ASN A 993 8.75 10.76 33.68
CA ASN A 993 7.34 10.60 33.95
C ASN A 993 6.74 11.92 34.39
N LEU A 994 5.44 12.09 34.24
CA LEU A 994 4.76 13.28 34.71
C LEU A 994 4.93 13.46 36.23
N SER A 995 4.95 12.37 37.00
CA SER A 995 5.18 12.40 38.45
C SER A 995 6.57 12.85 38.88
N ASP A 996 7.55 12.89 37.97
CA ASP A 996 8.86 13.46 38.26
C ASP A 996 8.77 14.99 38.42
N TYR A 997 7.71 15.60 37.91
CA TYR A 997 7.40 17.01 38.07
C TYR A 997 6.48 17.23 39.26
N ASN A 998 6.67 18.35 39.97
CA ASN A 998 5.77 18.76 41.05
C ASN A 998 4.61 19.62 40.53
N TYR A 999 4.85 20.36 39.45
CA TYR A 999 3.87 21.27 38.85
C TYR A 999 4.04 21.34 37.34
N ILE A 1000 2.98 21.73 36.64
CA ILE A 1000 3.05 22.18 35.24
C ILE A 1000 2.70 23.66 35.19
N ALA A 1001 3.50 24.43 34.46
CA ALA A 1001 3.13 25.77 34.03
C ALA A 1001 2.59 25.71 32.60
N LEU A 1002 1.29 26.03 32.44
CA LEU A 1002 0.62 26.12 31.15
C LEU A 1002 0.42 27.60 30.81
N GLY A 1003 0.91 28.04 29.66
CA GLY A 1003 0.82 29.43 29.19
C GLY A 1003 0.31 29.55 27.77
N PHE A 1004 -0.62 30.48 27.54
CA PHE A 1004 -1.10 30.86 26.22
C PHE A 1004 -0.60 32.27 25.89
N ALA A 1005 0.12 32.42 24.80
CA ALA A 1005 0.66 33.70 24.33
C ALA A 1005 0.31 33.90 22.84
N ARG A 1006 0.36 35.14 22.38
CA ARG A 1006 0.00 35.48 21.00
C ARG A 1006 1.08 36.33 20.36
N LYS A 1007 1.13 36.28 19.04
CA LYS A 1007 1.83 37.27 18.22
C LYS A 1007 0.85 37.79 17.16
N ILE A 1008 0.65 39.10 17.12
CA ILE A 1008 -0.31 39.76 16.23
C ILE A 1008 0.37 40.72 15.23
N ASP A 1009 1.70 40.74 15.19
CA ASP A 1009 2.46 41.48 14.18
C ASP A 1009 2.00 41.11 12.76
N GLY A 1010 1.42 42.07 12.05
CA GLY A 1010 0.92 41.87 10.68
C GLY A 1010 -0.54 41.43 10.57
N ALA A 1011 -1.22 41.13 11.69
CA ALA A 1011 -2.65 40.85 11.70
C ALA A 1011 -3.49 42.14 11.57
N SER A 1012 -4.51 42.09 10.72
CA SER A 1012 -5.44 43.19 10.44
C SER A 1012 -6.66 43.19 11.35
N ALA A 1013 -7.09 42.00 11.82
CA ALA A 1013 -8.22 41.83 12.72
C ALA A 1013 -7.97 40.67 13.72
N PRO A 1014 -6.93 40.77 14.58
CA PRO A 1014 -6.56 39.68 15.47
C PRO A 1014 -7.64 39.41 16.53
N GLY A 1015 -7.78 38.14 16.88
CA GLY A 1015 -8.67 37.67 17.94
C GLY A 1015 -8.52 36.17 18.10
N VAL A 1016 -8.30 35.72 19.34
CA VAL A 1016 -8.21 34.30 19.66
C VAL A 1016 -9.30 33.88 20.62
N GLN A 1017 -9.79 32.66 20.43
CA GLN A 1017 -10.56 31.90 21.40
C GLN A 1017 -9.93 30.50 21.54
N VAL A 1018 -9.81 29.99 22.75
CA VAL A 1018 -9.37 28.62 23.06
C VAL A 1018 -10.39 28.00 24.01
N SER A 1019 -10.76 26.75 23.84
CA SER A 1019 -11.68 26.00 24.71
C SER A 1019 -11.29 24.53 24.75
N ASN A 1020 -11.97 23.73 25.57
CA ASN A 1020 -11.76 22.27 25.62
C ASN A 1020 -10.31 21.85 25.92
N VAL A 1021 -9.59 22.65 26.71
CA VAL A 1021 -8.19 22.35 27.06
C VAL A 1021 -8.14 21.14 28.01
N VAL A 1022 -7.56 20.05 27.51
CA VAL A 1022 -7.44 18.77 28.20
C VAL A 1022 -5.99 18.32 28.16
N LEU A 1023 -5.50 17.81 29.30
CA LEU A 1023 -4.28 17.02 29.36
C LEU A 1023 -4.65 15.58 29.70
N SER A 1024 -4.16 14.63 28.90
CA SER A 1024 -4.36 13.19 29.11
C SER A 1024 -3.02 12.49 29.25
N LEU A 1025 -3.00 11.39 29.99
CA LEU A 1025 -1.81 10.60 30.25
C LEU A 1025 -2.01 9.17 29.76
N ASN A 1026 -0.95 8.64 29.19
CA ASN A 1026 -0.73 7.21 29.00
C ASN A 1026 0.72 6.89 29.37
N SER A 1027 0.96 5.62 29.60
CA SER A 1027 2.26 5.03 29.85
C SER A 1027 2.70 4.33 28.58
N LYS A 1028 3.95 4.52 28.19
CA LYS A 1028 4.59 3.70 27.20
C LYS A 1028 4.53 2.26 27.69
N GLY A 1029 3.90 1.41 26.90
CA GLY A 1029 3.83 -0.01 27.14
C GLY A 1029 5.23 -0.59 27.18
N GLN A 1030 5.40 -1.66 27.96
CA GLN A 1030 6.58 -2.48 27.78
C GLN A 1030 6.47 -3.17 26.41
N GLU A 1031 7.55 -3.08 25.64
CA GLU A 1031 7.71 -3.89 24.44
C GLU A 1031 7.49 -5.35 24.84
N ILE A 1032 6.62 -6.07 24.16
CA ILE A 1032 6.52 -7.53 24.35
C ILE A 1032 7.93 -8.07 24.11
N GLN A 1033 8.47 -8.91 25.00
CA GLN A 1033 9.83 -9.43 24.89
C GLN A 1033 9.73 -10.93 24.71
N PRO A 1034 9.39 -11.47 23.52
CA PRO A 1034 9.38 -12.90 23.30
C PRO A 1034 10.70 -13.51 23.71
N PHE A 1035 10.65 -14.77 24.14
CA PHE A 1035 11.80 -15.52 24.58
C PHE A 1035 13.02 -15.34 23.65
N GLU A 1036 12.81 -15.39 22.33
CA GLU A 1036 13.88 -15.26 21.35
C GLU A 1036 14.54 -13.87 21.33
N LYS A 1037 13.79 -12.79 21.60
CA LYS A 1037 14.38 -11.45 21.77
C LYS A 1037 15.16 -11.37 23.07
N TRP A 1038 14.57 -11.84 24.16
CA TRP A 1038 15.18 -11.81 25.48
C TRP A 1038 16.54 -12.52 25.50
N VAL A 1039 16.63 -13.72 24.89
CA VAL A 1039 17.90 -14.44 24.69
C VAL A 1039 18.87 -13.68 23.77
N SER A 1040 18.37 -13.09 22.68
CA SER A 1040 19.20 -12.32 21.74
C SER A 1040 19.82 -11.08 22.39
N ASP A 1041 19.05 -10.33 23.18
CA ASP A 1041 19.50 -9.10 23.85
C ASP A 1041 20.57 -9.39 24.91
N LEU A 1042 20.53 -10.58 25.52
CA LEU A 1042 21.55 -11.07 26.44
C LEU A 1042 22.82 -11.59 25.72
N GLY A 1043 22.86 -11.54 24.39
CA GLY A 1043 24.00 -11.99 23.59
C GLY A 1043 24.14 -13.51 23.51
N MET A 1044 23.05 -14.24 23.75
CA MET A 1044 23.08 -15.70 23.88
C MET A 1044 22.70 -16.46 22.58
N GLY A 1045 22.41 -15.74 21.49
CA GLY A 1045 22.17 -16.34 20.18
C GLY A 1045 20.92 -17.22 20.13
N ASP A 1046 21.06 -18.45 19.61
CA ASP A 1046 19.96 -19.40 19.41
C ASP A 1046 19.72 -20.33 20.63
N ALA A 1047 19.94 -19.84 21.86
CA ALA A 1047 19.78 -20.68 23.07
C ALA A 1047 18.35 -21.20 23.21
N ALA A 1048 18.20 -22.48 23.52
CA ALA A 1048 16.90 -23.12 23.66
C ALA A 1048 16.26 -22.82 25.03
N VAL A 1049 14.94 -22.91 25.09
CA VAL A 1049 14.14 -22.76 26.34
C VAL A 1049 14.54 -23.73 27.44
N SER A 1050 15.13 -24.88 27.10
CA SER A 1050 15.57 -25.92 28.03
C SER A 1050 17.03 -25.80 28.47
N ASP A 1051 17.80 -24.89 27.87
CA ASP A 1051 19.21 -24.74 28.19
C ASP A 1051 19.39 -24.09 29.58
N ASP A 1052 20.55 -24.34 30.18
CA ASP A 1052 20.99 -23.82 31.49
C ASP A 1052 22.46 -23.38 31.33
N PRO A 1053 22.70 -22.16 30.79
CA PRO A 1053 24.02 -21.73 30.38
C PRO A 1053 24.92 -21.28 31.54
N ASP A 1054 24.33 -20.84 32.66
CA ASP A 1054 25.06 -20.45 33.87
C ASP A 1054 25.27 -21.62 34.86
N GLY A 1055 24.58 -22.74 34.65
CA GLY A 1055 24.75 -23.99 35.38
C GLY A 1055 24.13 -23.98 36.77
N ASP A 1056 23.13 -23.12 37.01
CA ASP A 1056 22.47 -22.99 38.31
C ASP A 1056 21.30 -23.97 38.51
N GLY A 1057 20.96 -24.72 37.46
CA GLY A 1057 19.88 -25.71 37.45
C GLY A 1057 18.52 -25.16 37.02
N THR A 1058 18.45 -23.88 36.65
CA THR A 1058 17.24 -23.20 36.18
C THR A 1058 17.27 -23.10 34.66
N SER A 1059 16.26 -23.64 33.98
CA SER A 1059 16.17 -23.55 32.52
C SER A 1059 15.89 -22.11 32.08
N ASN A 1060 16.36 -21.73 30.90
CA ASN A 1060 16.05 -20.44 30.27
C ASN A 1060 14.54 -20.09 30.27
N LEU A 1061 13.63 -21.07 30.14
CA LEU A 1061 12.18 -20.83 30.25
C LEU A 1061 11.76 -20.32 31.63
N LEU A 1062 12.33 -20.88 32.70
CA LEU A 1062 12.03 -20.49 34.07
C LEU A 1062 12.66 -19.13 34.38
N GLU A 1063 13.91 -18.93 33.94
CA GLU A 1063 14.59 -17.63 34.02
C GLU A 1063 13.76 -16.54 33.33
N TYR A 1064 13.34 -16.81 32.09
CA TYR A 1064 12.49 -15.93 31.31
C TYR A 1064 11.16 -15.66 32.00
N ALA A 1065 10.46 -16.70 32.48
CA ALA A 1065 9.15 -16.57 33.10
C ALA A 1065 9.17 -15.84 34.44
N PHE A 1066 10.27 -15.94 35.20
CA PHE A 1066 10.43 -15.27 36.48
C PHE A 1066 11.16 -13.92 36.37
N GLY A 1067 11.63 -13.55 35.17
CA GLY A 1067 12.37 -12.31 34.93
C GLY A 1067 13.77 -12.31 35.52
N MET A 1068 14.40 -13.47 35.59
CA MET A 1068 15.78 -13.67 36.04
C MET A 1068 16.76 -13.50 34.85
N ASP A 1069 18.07 -13.67 35.09
CA ASP A 1069 19.12 -13.47 34.09
C ASP A 1069 19.90 -14.78 33.88
N PRO A 1070 19.72 -15.46 32.73
CA PRO A 1070 20.28 -16.80 32.46
C PRO A 1070 21.79 -16.78 32.24
N ALA A 1071 22.43 -15.61 32.23
CA ALA A 1071 23.88 -15.48 32.25
C ALA A 1071 24.46 -15.41 33.68
N LEU A 1072 23.61 -15.32 34.71
CA LEU A 1072 23.99 -15.05 36.09
C LEU A 1072 23.32 -16.04 37.06
N ALA A 1073 24.09 -17.06 37.47
CA ALA A 1073 23.64 -18.05 38.43
C ALA A 1073 22.98 -17.43 39.68
N ASN A 1074 21.70 -17.72 39.91
CA ASN A 1074 20.86 -17.07 40.91
C ASN A 1074 20.01 -18.05 41.74
N GLY A 1075 20.50 -18.40 42.93
CA GLY A 1075 19.76 -19.21 43.90
C GLY A 1075 18.85 -18.44 44.87
N ASN A 1076 18.67 -17.12 44.70
CA ASN A 1076 17.89 -16.30 45.64
C ASN A 1076 16.38 -16.39 45.32
N HIS A 1077 15.55 -16.21 46.36
CA HIS A 1077 14.09 -16.23 46.21
C HIS A 1077 13.56 -14.83 45.88
N ALA A 1078 12.41 -14.75 45.19
CA ALA A 1078 11.76 -13.49 44.86
C ALA A 1078 11.48 -12.63 46.11
N SER A 1079 11.68 -11.32 46.02
CA SER A 1079 11.50 -10.37 47.13
C SER A 1079 10.70 -9.13 46.72
N TYR A 1080 9.94 -8.54 47.65
CA TYR A 1080 8.94 -7.50 47.36
C TYR A 1080 8.86 -6.37 48.40
N GLY A 1081 9.92 -6.17 49.20
CA GLY A 1081 9.93 -5.18 50.30
C GLY A 1081 10.23 -3.73 49.89
N ASN A 1082 11.02 -3.53 48.82
CA ASN A 1082 11.48 -2.22 48.31
C ASN A 1082 11.43 -2.22 46.75
N GLY A 1083 10.32 -2.69 46.18
CA GLY A 1083 10.19 -2.99 44.74
C GLY A 1083 10.30 -4.48 44.45
N VAL A 1084 10.13 -4.87 43.19
CA VAL A 1084 10.17 -6.26 42.75
C VAL A 1084 11.61 -6.70 42.52
N THR A 1085 12.04 -7.78 43.18
CA THR A 1085 13.29 -8.48 42.88
C THR A 1085 12.95 -9.89 42.36
N PRO A 1086 13.22 -10.18 41.07
CA PRO A 1086 13.09 -11.50 40.48
C PRO A 1086 13.90 -12.57 41.24
N GLY A 1087 13.39 -13.79 41.26
CA GLY A 1087 14.08 -14.93 41.86
C GLY A 1087 13.19 -16.17 41.94
N LEU A 1088 13.74 -17.23 42.53
CA LEU A 1088 13.03 -18.50 42.72
C LEU A 1088 11.75 -18.31 43.57
N PRO A 1089 10.72 -19.15 43.39
CA PRO A 1089 9.51 -19.08 44.19
C PRO A 1089 9.76 -19.11 45.71
N LEU A 1090 9.22 -18.13 46.43
CA LEU A 1090 9.28 -17.98 47.87
C LEU A 1090 8.10 -18.70 48.57
N PRO A 1091 8.37 -19.72 49.41
CA PRO A 1091 7.34 -20.26 50.29
C PRO A 1091 7.08 -19.34 51.47
N LEU A 1092 5.81 -19.00 51.69
CA LEU A 1092 5.33 -18.39 52.93
C LEU A 1092 4.44 -19.38 53.66
N VAL A 1093 4.94 -19.93 54.78
CA VAL A 1093 4.17 -20.84 55.63
C VAL A 1093 3.05 -20.06 56.34
N GLN A 1094 1.81 -20.47 56.10
CA GLN A 1094 0.61 -19.88 56.74
C GLN A 1094 0.30 -20.58 58.06
N THR A 1095 0.17 -21.91 58.02
CA THR A 1095 -0.18 -22.74 59.17
C THR A 1095 0.54 -24.09 59.11
N THR A 1096 1.00 -24.58 60.27
CA THR A 1096 1.60 -25.92 60.40
C THR A 1096 0.77 -26.78 61.33
N THR A 1097 0.47 -28.00 60.89
CA THR A 1097 -0.08 -29.08 61.73
C THR A 1097 0.92 -30.23 61.80
N PRO A 1098 0.74 -31.22 62.70
CA PRO A 1098 1.64 -32.38 62.78
C PRO A 1098 1.77 -33.18 61.47
N ASP A 1099 0.76 -33.10 60.59
CA ASP A 1099 0.67 -33.92 59.38
C ASP A 1099 0.68 -33.09 58.07
N THR A 1100 0.57 -31.75 58.13
CA THR A 1100 0.33 -30.87 56.97
C THR A 1100 0.95 -29.48 57.12
N VAL A 1101 1.23 -28.80 56.00
CA VAL A 1101 1.64 -27.40 55.97
C VAL A 1101 0.83 -26.66 54.90
N ASP A 1102 0.14 -25.59 55.28
CA ASP A 1102 -0.45 -24.65 54.32
C ASP A 1102 0.56 -23.55 54.03
N PHE A 1103 0.77 -23.26 52.75
CA PHE A 1103 1.70 -22.21 52.31
C PHE A 1103 1.09 -21.38 51.18
N SER A 1104 1.56 -20.13 51.09
CA SER A 1104 1.43 -19.35 49.87
C SER A 1104 2.73 -19.44 49.09
N ALA A 1105 2.63 -19.77 47.80
CA ALA A 1105 3.75 -19.62 46.88
C ALA A 1105 3.75 -18.18 46.36
N VAL A 1106 4.81 -17.45 46.66
CA VAL A 1106 5.05 -16.10 46.15
C VAL A 1106 6.13 -16.19 45.08
N PHE A 1107 5.88 -15.70 43.88
CA PHE A 1107 6.87 -15.74 42.80
C PHE A 1107 6.71 -14.53 41.88
N SER A 1108 7.77 -14.16 41.17
CA SER A 1108 7.67 -13.18 40.10
C SER A 1108 6.98 -13.79 38.88
N ARG A 1109 6.17 -13.02 38.18
CA ARG A 1109 5.52 -13.40 36.92
C ARG A 1109 5.61 -12.23 35.95
N ARG A 1110 5.91 -12.49 34.68
CA ARG A 1110 5.84 -11.46 33.63
C ARG A 1110 4.44 -10.87 33.55
N LYS A 1111 4.31 -9.54 33.51
CA LYS A 1111 2.99 -8.88 33.48
C LYS A 1111 2.20 -9.22 32.22
N ASN A 1112 2.91 -9.43 31.11
CA ASN A 1112 2.37 -9.81 29.82
C ASN A 1112 2.31 -11.34 29.58
N TRP A 1113 2.41 -12.16 30.64
CA TRP A 1113 2.52 -13.62 30.55
C TRP A 1113 1.54 -14.27 29.56
N ALA A 1114 0.29 -13.83 29.52
CA ALA A 1114 -0.73 -14.40 28.64
C ALA A 1114 -0.44 -14.13 27.16
N MET A 1115 0.18 -12.99 26.85
CA MET A 1115 0.60 -12.64 25.48
C MET A 1115 1.87 -13.39 25.08
N GLU A 1116 2.74 -13.71 26.03
CA GLU A 1116 3.96 -14.50 25.83
C GLU A 1116 3.71 -16.03 25.80
N GLY A 1117 2.44 -16.45 25.88
CA GLY A 1117 2.01 -17.85 25.94
C GLY A 1117 2.42 -18.57 27.23
N LEU A 1118 2.83 -17.84 28.27
CA LEU A 1118 3.33 -18.43 29.52
C LEU A 1118 2.19 -18.81 30.46
N ASN A 1119 2.17 -20.04 30.96
CA ASN A 1119 1.20 -20.51 31.93
C ASN A 1119 1.88 -20.87 33.25
N TYR A 1120 1.38 -20.35 34.37
CA TYR A 1120 1.95 -20.57 35.71
C TYR A 1120 0.98 -21.40 36.55
N THR A 1121 1.35 -22.65 36.83
CA THR A 1121 0.53 -23.58 37.61
C THR A 1121 1.22 -23.93 38.92
N LEU A 1122 0.58 -23.63 40.06
CA LEU A 1122 1.06 -24.15 41.34
C LEU A 1122 0.74 -25.65 41.42
N GLN A 1123 1.72 -26.46 41.79
CA GLN A 1123 1.56 -27.89 42.03
C GLN A 1123 2.02 -28.24 43.43
N THR A 1124 1.32 -29.18 44.08
CA THR A 1124 1.68 -29.67 45.42
C THR A 1124 1.94 -31.17 45.41
N SER A 1125 2.73 -31.64 46.38
CA SER A 1125 3.04 -33.06 46.56
C SER A 1125 3.20 -33.41 48.02
N ALA A 1126 2.80 -34.63 48.39
CA ALA A 1126 3.06 -35.19 49.72
C ALA A 1126 4.41 -35.94 49.79
N ASP A 1127 4.97 -36.36 48.65
CA ASP A 1127 6.06 -37.36 48.56
C ASP A 1127 7.14 -37.06 47.51
N LEU A 1128 7.08 -35.91 46.82
CA LEU A 1128 7.93 -35.49 45.69
C LEU A 1128 7.78 -36.31 44.40
N THR A 1129 6.95 -37.35 44.40
CA THR A 1129 6.73 -38.22 43.23
C THR A 1129 5.40 -37.95 42.55
N ASN A 1130 4.33 -37.74 43.31
CA ASN A 1130 2.99 -37.45 42.81
C ASN A 1130 2.70 -35.96 42.99
N TRP A 1131 2.42 -35.25 41.88
CA TRP A 1131 2.16 -33.81 41.86
C TRP A 1131 0.73 -33.55 41.41
N GLU A 1132 0.01 -32.72 42.16
CA GLU A 1132 -1.38 -32.31 41.89
C GLU A 1132 -1.43 -30.80 41.65
N ASN A 1133 -2.21 -30.37 40.65
CA ASN A 1133 -2.42 -28.94 40.37
C ASN A 1133 -3.29 -28.31 41.45
N VAL A 1134 -2.99 -27.05 41.76
CA VAL A 1134 -3.81 -26.18 42.59
C VAL A 1134 -4.66 -25.33 41.64
N ASP A 1135 -5.99 -25.37 41.78
CA ASP A 1135 -6.96 -24.77 40.84
C ASP A 1135 -7.16 -23.25 41.07
N GLU A 1136 -6.30 -22.63 41.86
CA GLU A 1136 -6.31 -21.21 42.17
C GLU A 1136 -5.40 -20.41 41.23
N THR A 1137 -5.93 -19.32 40.69
CA THR A 1137 -5.17 -18.39 39.85
C THR A 1137 -4.23 -17.51 40.69
N PRO A 1138 -2.95 -17.35 40.31
CA PRO A 1138 -2.04 -16.43 40.98
C PRO A 1138 -2.54 -14.97 40.93
N SER A 1139 -2.52 -14.32 42.09
CA SER A 1139 -3.00 -12.94 42.29
C SER A 1139 -1.82 -11.99 42.52
N ALA A 1140 -1.80 -10.84 41.84
CA ALA A 1140 -0.75 -9.84 42.00
C ALA A 1140 -0.79 -9.21 43.40
N ILE A 1141 0.36 -9.15 44.07
CA ILE A 1141 0.53 -8.56 45.41
C ILE A 1141 1.49 -7.36 45.42
N LEU A 1142 2.35 -7.23 44.41
CA LEU A 1142 3.15 -6.03 44.15
C LEU A 1142 3.43 -5.93 42.64
N SER A 1143 3.26 -4.75 42.06
CA SER A 1143 3.62 -4.44 40.67
C SER A 1143 4.27 -3.06 40.66
N ASP A 1144 5.52 -2.95 40.20
CA ASP A 1144 6.23 -1.68 39.98
C ASP A 1144 6.32 -1.37 38.47
N ASN A 1145 7.33 -0.64 37.98
CA ASN A 1145 7.51 -0.34 36.55
C ASN A 1145 8.38 -1.38 35.80
N GLY A 1146 8.79 -2.48 36.44
CA GLY A 1146 9.59 -3.55 35.83
C GLY A 1146 8.79 -4.52 34.96
N GLU A 1147 9.48 -5.48 34.32
CA GLU A 1147 8.85 -6.48 33.40
C GLU A 1147 7.99 -7.51 34.13
N VAL A 1148 8.24 -7.70 35.42
CA VAL A 1148 7.58 -8.69 36.27
C VAL A 1148 6.80 -8.04 37.41
N GLU A 1149 5.75 -8.72 37.84
CA GLU A 1149 5.03 -8.46 39.07
C GLU A 1149 5.25 -9.61 40.05
N VAL A 1150 5.03 -9.38 41.34
CA VAL A 1150 5.06 -10.44 42.35
C VAL A 1150 3.63 -10.91 42.56
N VAL A 1151 3.42 -12.20 42.38
CA VAL A 1151 2.13 -12.86 42.56
C VAL A 1151 2.16 -13.82 43.74
N SER A 1152 0.99 -14.07 44.30
CA SER A 1152 0.76 -15.03 45.37
C SER A 1152 -0.40 -15.96 45.02
N VAL A 1153 -0.21 -17.24 45.29
CA VAL A 1153 -1.24 -18.28 45.20
C VAL A 1153 -1.15 -19.14 46.46
N THR A 1154 -2.30 -19.40 47.08
CA THR A 1154 -2.40 -20.18 48.32
C THR A 1154 -2.95 -21.56 48.02
N SER A 1155 -2.35 -22.59 48.60
CA SER A 1155 -2.92 -23.94 48.60
C SER A 1155 -4.15 -23.98 49.51
N ASN A 1156 -5.37 -23.94 48.98
CA ASN A 1156 -6.57 -24.12 49.82
C ASN A 1156 -6.90 -25.61 49.97
N GLY A 1157 -6.70 -26.17 51.16
CA GLY A 1157 -7.36 -27.42 51.55
C GLY A 1157 -6.72 -28.73 51.08
N SER A 1158 -5.50 -28.72 50.57
CA SER A 1158 -4.71 -29.94 50.39
C SER A 1158 -4.09 -30.37 51.73
N GLU A 1159 -4.91 -30.94 52.63
CA GLU A 1159 -4.52 -31.41 53.99
C GLU A 1159 -3.45 -32.53 54.00
N LYS A 1160 -2.62 -32.69 52.96
CA LYS A 1160 -1.48 -33.62 52.91
C LYS A 1160 -0.25 -33.07 52.17
N ALA A 1161 -0.30 -31.84 51.65
CA ALA A 1161 0.82 -31.26 50.91
C ALA A 1161 2.03 -31.01 51.84
N LYS A 1162 3.21 -31.46 51.40
CA LYS A 1162 4.51 -31.25 52.09
C LYS A 1162 5.51 -30.48 51.22
N PHE A 1163 5.30 -30.47 49.91
CA PHE A 1163 6.14 -29.85 48.91
C PHE A 1163 5.28 -29.09 47.92
N PHE A 1164 5.85 -28.06 47.29
CA PHE A 1164 5.23 -27.33 46.19
C PHE A 1164 6.25 -26.98 45.13
N ARG A 1165 5.75 -26.69 43.94
CA ARG A 1165 6.52 -26.09 42.84
C ARG A 1165 5.60 -25.23 41.98
N VAL A 1166 6.19 -24.25 41.32
CA VAL A 1166 5.52 -23.51 40.24
C VAL A 1166 5.95 -24.16 38.93
N SER A 1167 5.02 -24.79 38.23
CA SER A 1167 5.23 -25.32 36.89
C SER A 1167 4.95 -24.23 35.88
N VAL A 1168 5.92 -23.95 35.01
CA VAL A 1168 5.75 -23.04 33.88
C VAL A 1168 5.70 -23.84 32.59
N SER A 1169 4.76 -23.49 31.71
CA SER A 1169 4.75 -23.96 30.31
C SER A 1169 4.60 -22.76 29.38
N GLN A 1170 5.04 -22.91 28.14
CA GLN A 1170 4.86 -21.93 27.07
C GLN A 1170 4.14 -22.61 25.91
N ASP A 1171 3.10 -21.96 25.38
CA ASP A 1171 2.20 -22.48 24.34
C ASP A 1171 2.82 -22.49 22.92
#